data_AF-B4CW78-F1
#
_entry.id   AF-B4CW78-F1
#
_cell.length_a   1.000
_cell.length_b   1.000
_cell.length_c   1.000
_cell.angle_alpha   90.00
_cell.angle_beta   90.00
_cell.angle_gamma   90.00
#
_symmetry.space_group_name_H-M   'P 1'
#
loop_
_entity.id
_entity.type
_entity.pdbx_description
1 polymer ?
#
loop_
_entity_poly.entity_id
_entity_poly.type
_entity_poly.pdbx_seq_one_letter_code
_entity_poly.pdbx_strand_id
1 'polypeptide(L)'
;MSNPLPPYLIVLLLVATLPAAAQTTAFTNGSYQNSVGMTMSPIPAGSFKMGQAEREKSYKSPWSMEKDTGADWDESPVRQVKITHPFFMEATEVTNAQYEQFDPQHRKLRARGKESADDDAVVNVNWEDADAFCQWLSQKEGKPYRLPTEAEWEYACRAGTTTLFNTGDTLPDGYQPAGQVEGFAQFFPSANSIATNKIDVANSATPPSPASSALPAYYQLMKKAPLKVGRGPANAWGLYGMHGNAEEWCLDWYAPYDPSQMVDPVGPVDGEFRVVRGGANWQLARLLRSANRLSMEPWARNLIIGFRVVQADAPPAPTANAVPVPPSANPPAPAPLNDKVDMAKPFFAGPARYVNIPPGSEGPLFSTHNHDPAITVFPNGDVFILHYTCDTEFGHELAVAATRLPAGASAFTPPVLFYQCADANNHAPALFVDRQGTIFHFNGNRAMPGSIVRTSTDNGQTWSHGRPLNDDIQPSEANIQTQDGRILETCDSRFDNAGTVTMSADNGQTWTKLSDETTRSVYVPGKTGSCIAGIHVGLIERKDGTLWALGRIDRQNVAALFDHKLPTSVSADGGKTWTYGVSEFPGITSGQRLTLKRLKEGPLLLCTFTDDLAHRDASGKVTGAKKPDELKGMAFRQPDGTMKTGYGLLAALSYDDGATWPVRRLVTPVAPGEKALPAQSTDGGSISLDATHAELNGYLASCQGPDGRIHLISSRNYYVFNLAWLEQVK
;
A
#
# COMPACT_ATOMS: atom_id res chain seq x y z
N MET A 1 33.20 -3.71 14.98
CA MET A 1 33.41 -5.13 14.69
C MET A 1 32.30 -5.55 13.75
N SER A 2 32.65 -5.74 12.49
CA SER A 2 31.77 -5.94 11.34
C SER A 2 31.34 -7.41 11.22
N ASN A 3 30.04 -7.69 11.26
CA ASN A 3 29.50 -8.94 10.73
C ASN A 3 29.30 -8.78 9.22
N PRO A 4 29.97 -9.55 8.36
CA PRO A 4 29.70 -9.54 6.93
C PRO A 4 28.41 -10.33 6.66
N LEU A 5 27.59 -9.80 5.75
CA LEU A 5 26.51 -10.54 5.09
C LEU A 5 27.11 -11.76 4.36
N PRO A 6 26.40 -12.90 4.28
CA PRO A 6 26.91 -14.08 3.58
C PRO A 6 27.03 -13.79 2.06
N PRO A 7 28.02 -14.39 1.38
CA PRO A 7 28.27 -14.13 -0.02
C PRO A 7 27.15 -14.74 -0.87
N TYR A 8 26.55 -13.92 -1.74
CA TYR A 8 25.75 -14.39 -2.86
C TYR A 8 26.62 -15.31 -3.72
N LEU A 9 26.31 -16.61 -3.70
CA LEU A 9 26.92 -17.57 -4.61
C LEU A 9 26.30 -17.32 -5.99
N ILE A 10 26.98 -16.56 -6.85
CA ILE A 10 26.66 -16.54 -8.28
C ILE A 10 27.03 -17.92 -8.83
N VAL A 11 26.05 -18.82 -8.90
CA VAL A 11 26.18 -20.06 -9.67
C VAL A 11 26.01 -19.70 -11.14
N LEU A 12 27.14 -19.60 -11.84
CA LEU A 12 27.17 -19.64 -13.30
C LEU A 12 26.64 -21.02 -13.75
N LEU A 13 25.35 -21.08 -14.08
CA LEU A 13 24.70 -22.23 -14.71
C LEU A 13 25.25 -22.43 -16.12
N LEU A 14 26.19 -23.36 -16.26
CA LEU A 14 26.47 -24.01 -17.54
C LEU A 14 25.24 -24.84 -17.91
N VAL A 15 24.44 -24.34 -18.85
CA VAL A 15 23.34 -25.09 -19.46
C VAL A 15 23.95 -26.18 -20.35
N ALA A 16 24.19 -27.35 -19.78
CA ALA A 16 24.41 -28.56 -20.55
C ALA A 16 23.03 -29.13 -20.94
N THR A 17 22.60 -28.87 -22.18
CA THR A 17 21.40 -29.51 -22.75
C THR A 17 21.67 -30.99 -22.98
N LEU A 18 21.26 -31.85 -22.04
CA LEU A 18 21.06 -33.26 -22.31
C LEU A 18 19.58 -33.48 -22.70
N PRO A 19 19.28 -34.28 -23.73
CA PRO A 19 17.90 -34.59 -24.09
C PRO A 19 17.33 -35.49 -23.00
N ALA A 20 16.43 -34.96 -22.16
CA ALA A 20 15.65 -35.77 -21.24
C ALA A 20 14.67 -36.61 -22.07
N ALA A 21 14.86 -37.93 -22.10
CA ALA A 21 13.83 -38.84 -22.55
C ALA A 21 12.63 -38.70 -21.59
N ALA A 22 11.50 -38.20 -22.09
CA ALA A 22 10.28 -38.07 -21.33
C ALA A 22 9.79 -39.46 -20.90
N GLN A 23 10.04 -39.84 -19.65
CA GLN A 23 9.34 -40.94 -19.02
C GLN A 23 7.95 -40.42 -18.62
N THR A 24 6.95 -40.63 -19.48
CA THR A 24 5.55 -40.44 -19.12
C THR A 24 5.23 -41.38 -17.96
N THR A 25 5.12 -40.83 -16.75
CA THR A 25 4.58 -41.56 -15.61
C THR A 25 3.10 -41.87 -15.89
N ALA A 26 2.72 -43.14 -15.81
CA ALA A 26 1.34 -43.54 -16.07
C ALA A 26 0.41 -42.95 -14.99
N PHE A 27 -0.52 -42.09 -15.39
CA PHE A 27 -1.58 -41.60 -14.50
C PHE A 27 -2.45 -42.78 -14.04
N THR A 28 -2.66 -42.90 -12.73
CA THR A 28 -3.53 -43.92 -12.12
C THR A 28 -4.66 -43.22 -11.38
N ASN A 29 -5.83 -43.87 -11.30
CA ASN A 29 -6.98 -43.31 -10.58
C ASN A 29 -6.87 -43.37 -9.05
N GLY A 30 -5.72 -43.81 -8.51
CA GLY A 30 -5.49 -43.96 -7.08
C GLY A 30 -4.46 -42.95 -6.57
N SER A 31 -4.65 -42.46 -5.35
CA SER A 31 -3.62 -41.67 -4.67
C SER A 31 -2.39 -42.51 -4.35
N TYR A 32 -1.21 -41.90 -4.33
CA TYR A 32 0.03 -42.54 -3.85
C TYR A 32 0.74 -41.64 -2.84
N GLN A 33 1.65 -42.23 -2.06
CA GLN A 33 2.54 -41.48 -1.19
C GLN A 33 3.94 -41.37 -1.83
N ASN A 34 4.50 -40.16 -1.90
CA ASN A 34 5.83 -39.94 -2.47
C ASN A 34 6.95 -40.16 -1.44
N SER A 35 8.21 -40.00 -1.85
CA SER A 35 9.40 -40.27 -1.03
C SER A 35 9.58 -39.33 0.17
N VAL A 36 8.88 -38.19 0.20
CA VAL A 36 8.92 -37.21 1.30
C VAL A 36 7.66 -37.27 2.17
N GLY A 37 6.76 -38.22 1.91
CA GLY A 37 5.57 -38.48 2.71
C GLY A 37 4.31 -37.73 2.26
N MET A 38 4.34 -37.05 1.12
CA MET A 38 3.16 -36.35 0.55
C MET A 38 2.17 -37.35 -0.02
N THR A 39 0.89 -37.16 0.28
CA THR A 39 -0.19 -37.90 -0.39
C THR A 39 -0.57 -37.15 -1.66
N MET A 40 -0.39 -37.79 -2.81
CA MET A 40 -0.62 -37.21 -4.13
C MET A 40 -1.95 -37.74 -4.68
N SER A 41 -2.95 -36.87 -4.76
CA SER A 41 -4.31 -37.18 -5.19
C SER A 41 -4.48 -37.00 -6.70
N PRO A 42 -5.17 -37.93 -7.40
CA PRO A 42 -5.35 -37.86 -8.85
C PRO A 42 -6.41 -36.83 -9.24
N ILE A 43 -6.06 -35.91 -10.14
CA ILE A 43 -6.94 -34.88 -10.69
C ILE A 43 -7.22 -35.19 -12.17
N PRO A 44 -8.46 -35.51 -12.57
CA PRO A 44 -8.78 -35.89 -13.93
C PRO A 44 -8.77 -34.68 -14.88
N ALA A 45 -8.34 -34.88 -16.13
CA ALA A 45 -8.54 -33.89 -17.19
C ALA A 45 -10.03 -33.54 -17.35
N GLY A 46 -10.32 -32.30 -17.74
CA GLY A 46 -11.70 -31.85 -17.86
C GLY A 46 -11.84 -30.39 -18.26
N SER A 47 -13.02 -29.83 -18.04
CA SER A 47 -13.30 -28.43 -18.38
C SER A 47 -14.21 -27.81 -17.33
N PHE A 48 -13.98 -26.54 -17.02
CA PHE A 48 -14.72 -25.81 -16.00
C PHE A 48 -14.82 -24.33 -16.36
N LYS A 49 -15.70 -23.61 -15.63
CA LYS A 49 -15.77 -22.15 -15.71
C LYS A 49 -14.83 -21.56 -14.65
N MET A 50 -13.79 -20.86 -15.09
CA MET A 50 -12.85 -20.14 -14.24
C MET A 50 -13.36 -18.73 -13.98
N GLY A 51 -13.20 -18.26 -12.74
CA GLY A 51 -13.73 -16.99 -12.28
C GLY A 51 -15.17 -17.07 -11.80
N GLN A 52 -15.73 -15.93 -11.42
CA GLN A 52 -17.09 -15.84 -10.89
C GLN A 52 -17.83 -14.65 -11.52
N ALA A 53 -19.04 -14.90 -12.01
CA ALA A 53 -19.90 -13.83 -12.50
C ALA A 53 -20.53 -13.11 -11.31
N GLU A 54 -20.82 -11.81 -11.46
CA GLU A 54 -21.54 -11.03 -10.45
C GLU A 54 -22.81 -11.78 -10.00
N ARG A 55 -22.90 -12.14 -8.71
CA ARG A 55 -24.11 -12.76 -8.12
C ARG A 55 -24.88 -11.79 -7.21
N GLU A 56 -24.22 -10.82 -6.59
CA GLU A 56 -24.81 -9.63 -5.95
C GLU A 56 -23.67 -8.63 -5.64
N LYS A 57 -23.90 -7.33 -5.81
CA LYS A 57 -22.89 -6.28 -5.58
C LYS A 57 -22.81 -5.91 -4.11
N SER A 58 -21.66 -6.13 -3.46
CA SER A 58 -21.54 -5.79 -2.04
C SER A 58 -20.09 -5.56 -1.57
N TYR A 59 -19.37 -4.59 -2.13
CA TYR A 59 -18.29 -3.95 -1.34
C TYR A 59 -18.84 -3.18 -0.12
N LYS A 60 -20.16 -2.92 -0.11
CA LYS A 60 -20.92 -2.07 0.84
C LYS A 60 -20.80 -2.43 2.32
N SER A 61 -20.19 -3.56 2.68
CA SER A 61 -19.84 -3.87 4.04
C SER A 61 -18.57 -4.72 4.08
N PRO A 62 -17.39 -4.12 4.28
CA PRO A 62 -16.13 -4.86 4.39
C PRO A 62 -16.11 -5.84 5.58
N TRP A 63 -17.16 -5.84 6.41
CA TRP A 63 -17.22 -6.47 7.71
C TRP A 63 -18.49 -7.30 7.94
N SER A 64 -19.34 -7.52 6.91
CA SER A 64 -20.45 -8.47 7.07
C SER A 64 -19.93 -9.88 6.85
N MET A 65 -19.49 -10.46 7.97
CA MET A 65 -19.12 -11.88 8.06
C MET A 65 -20.22 -12.83 7.60
N GLU A 66 -21.47 -12.37 7.69
CA GLU A 66 -22.61 -13.08 7.15
C GLU A 66 -23.01 -12.43 5.82
N LYS A 67 -22.87 -13.20 4.73
CA LYS A 67 -23.48 -13.01 3.40
C LYS A 67 -22.73 -12.20 2.34
N ASP A 68 -21.53 -11.67 2.58
CA ASP A 68 -20.76 -11.11 1.46
C ASP A 68 -20.17 -12.24 0.59
N THR A 69 -20.88 -12.52 -0.50
CA THR A 69 -20.56 -13.54 -1.51
C THR A 69 -20.34 -12.92 -2.89
N GLY A 70 -20.20 -11.59 -2.94
CA GLY A 70 -19.91 -10.86 -4.17
C GLY A 70 -18.61 -11.36 -4.79
N ALA A 71 -18.61 -11.49 -6.12
CA ALA A 71 -17.39 -11.73 -6.87
C ALA A 71 -16.50 -10.49 -6.79
N ASP A 72 -15.18 -10.69 -6.64
CA ASP A 72 -14.24 -9.58 -6.79
C ASP A 72 -14.16 -9.17 -8.27
N TRP A 73 -13.83 -7.90 -8.53
CA TRP A 73 -13.84 -7.33 -9.88
C TRP A 73 -12.87 -8.05 -10.82
N ASP A 74 -11.80 -8.63 -10.28
CA ASP A 74 -10.73 -9.33 -11.00
C ASP A 74 -10.97 -10.84 -11.19
N GLU A 75 -12.09 -11.36 -10.68
CA GLU A 75 -12.58 -12.71 -10.98
C GLU A 75 -13.38 -12.78 -12.28
N SER A 76 -13.57 -11.61 -12.91
CA SER A 76 -14.26 -11.44 -14.19
C SER A 76 -13.27 -11.08 -15.31
N PRO A 77 -13.60 -11.42 -16.57
CA PRO A 77 -14.77 -12.19 -17.00
C PRO A 77 -14.64 -13.68 -16.66
N VAL A 78 -15.79 -14.33 -16.40
CA VAL A 78 -15.87 -15.80 -16.36
C VAL A 78 -15.52 -16.38 -17.72
N ARG A 79 -14.64 -17.37 -17.76
CA ARG A 79 -14.16 -17.99 -19.00
C ARG A 79 -14.17 -19.50 -18.93
N GLN A 80 -14.31 -20.13 -20.10
CA GLN A 80 -14.24 -21.58 -20.22
C GLN A 80 -12.76 -22.00 -20.28
N VAL A 81 -12.36 -22.88 -19.37
CA VAL A 81 -11.01 -23.46 -19.34
C VAL A 81 -11.10 -24.96 -19.56
N LYS A 82 -10.17 -25.51 -20.34
CA LYS A 82 -9.95 -26.95 -20.50
C LYS A 82 -8.57 -27.33 -19.95
N ILE A 83 -8.54 -28.25 -18.99
CA ILE A 83 -7.34 -28.94 -18.54
C ILE A 83 -7.23 -30.23 -19.35
N THR A 84 -6.22 -30.35 -20.21
CA THR A 84 -6.15 -31.45 -21.21
C THR A 84 -5.51 -32.72 -20.67
N HIS A 85 -4.61 -32.58 -19.70
CA HIS A 85 -3.86 -33.69 -19.13
C HIS A 85 -4.22 -33.88 -17.65
N PRO A 86 -4.50 -35.12 -17.22
CA PRO A 86 -4.67 -35.39 -15.81
C PRO A 86 -3.32 -35.25 -15.08
N PHE A 87 -3.34 -34.87 -13.81
CA PHE A 87 -2.15 -34.63 -12.99
C PHE A 87 -2.40 -35.08 -11.55
N PHE A 88 -1.34 -35.18 -10.75
CA PHE A 88 -1.51 -35.39 -9.31
C PHE A 88 -1.28 -34.08 -8.56
N MET A 89 -2.08 -33.82 -7.53
CA MET A 89 -1.91 -32.68 -6.63
C MET A 89 -1.77 -33.18 -5.21
N GLU A 90 -0.88 -32.56 -4.42
CA GLU A 90 -0.76 -32.87 -3.00
C GLU A 90 -2.11 -32.65 -2.29
N ALA A 91 -2.52 -33.64 -1.50
CA ALA A 91 -3.79 -33.65 -0.79
C ALA A 91 -3.91 -32.51 0.23
N THR A 92 -2.78 -31.99 0.71
CA THR A 92 -2.67 -30.86 1.63
C THR A 92 -1.64 -29.86 1.13
N GLU A 93 -1.55 -28.72 1.79
CA GLU A 93 -0.40 -27.83 1.71
C GLU A 93 0.88 -28.56 2.16
N VAL A 94 2.03 -28.14 1.62
CA VAL A 94 3.34 -28.64 2.07
C VAL A 94 3.48 -28.33 3.55
N THR A 95 3.88 -29.32 4.34
CA THR A 95 4.09 -29.20 5.78
C THR A 95 5.52 -28.75 6.11
N ASN A 96 5.71 -28.21 7.32
CA ASN A 96 7.05 -27.86 7.82
C ASN A 96 8.02 -29.04 7.75
N ALA A 97 7.59 -30.25 8.13
CA ALA A 97 8.46 -31.43 8.09
C ALA A 97 8.82 -31.89 6.67
N GLN A 98 7.94 -31.69 5.69
CA GLN A 98 8.28 -31.96 4.29
C GLN A 98 9.25 -30.91 3.75
N TYR A 99 8.98 -29.62 3.99
CA TYR A 99 9.85 -28.53 3.52
C TYR A 99 11.25 -28.58 4.14
N GLU A 100 11.37 -28.94 5.42
CA GLU A 100 12.65 -29.01 6.11
C GLU A 100 13.57 -30.15 5.63
N GLN A 101 13.06 -31.09 4.82
CA GLN A 101 13.91 -32.04 4.10
C GLN A 101 14.68 -31.39 2.95
N PHE A 102 14.16 -30.28 2.39
CA PHE A 102 14.81 -29.44 1.40
C PHE A 102 15.67 -28.36 2.08
N ASP A 103 15.08 -27.58 2.98
CA ASP A 103 15.77 -26.54 3.74
C ASP A 103 15.56 -26.69 5.26
N PRO A 104 16.47 -27.37 5.96
CA PRO A 104 16.41 -27.51 7.42
C PRO A 104 16.45 -26.18 8.19
N GLN A 105 16.91 -25.09 7.58
CA GLN A 105 17.00 -23.79 8.25
C GLN A 105 15.62 -23.14 8.43
N HIS A 106 14.62 -23.55 7.63
CA HIS A 106 13.25 -23.09 7.72
C HIS A 106 12.62 -23.29 9.10
N ARG A 107 13.15 -24.23 9.90
CA ARG A 107 12.72 -24.42 11.30
C ARG A 107 12.76 -23.13 12.15
N LYS A 108 13.65 -22.19 11.83
CA LYS A 108 13.76 -20.88 12.49
C LYS A 108 12.72 -19.87 12.01
N LEU A 109 12.12 -20.13 10.85
CA LEU A 109 11.21 -19.25 10.12
C LEU A 109 9.74 -19.70 10.21
N ARG A 110 9.46 -20.87 10.82
CA ARG A 110 8.09 -21.34 11.09
C ARG A 110 7.25 -20.25 11.76
N ALA A 111 5.99 -20.11 11.35
CA ALA A 111 5.11 -19.00 11.74
C ALA A 111 5.03 -18.74 13.26
N ARG A 112 5.08 -19.79 14.08
CA ARG A 112 4.92 -19.74 15.54
C ARG A 112 6.17 -20.23 16.27
N GLY A 113 7.31 -20.26 15.57
CA GLY A 113 8.57 -20.77 16.12
C GLY A 113 8.42 -22.15 16.73
N LYS A 114 8.64 -22.28 18.05
CA LYS A 114 8.55 -23.56 18.76
C LYS A 114 7.13 -24.14 18.86
N GLU A 115 6.10 -23.32 18.67
CA GLU A 115 4.70 -23.77 18.73
C GLU A 115 4.19 -24.30 17.37
N SER A 116 4.93 -24.06 16.29
CA SER A 116 4.61 -24.62 14.98
C SER A 116 4.95 -26.10 14.92
N ALA A 117 3.94 -26.92 14.63
CA ALA A 117 4.08 -28.36 14.53
C ALA A 117 4.70 -28.77 13.19
N ASP A 118 5.17 -30.02 13.14
CA ASP A 118 5.73 -30.63 11.93
C ASP A 118 4.68 -30.81 10.84
N ASP A 119 3.41 -30.98 11.22
CA ASP A 119 2.23 -31.09 10.35
C ASP A 119 1.46 -29.77 10.17
N ASP A 120 2.02 -28.64 10.61
CA ASP A 120 1.56 -27.31 10.19
C ASP A 120 2.04 -27.04 8.74
N ALA A 121 1.22 -26.34 7.96
CA ALA A 121 1.58 -25.84 6.64
C ALA A 121 2.84 -24.97 6.73
N VAL A 122 3.73 -25.13 5.76
CA VAL A 122 4.87 -24.24 5.57
C VAL A 122 4.35 -22.90 5.08
N VAL A 123 4.81 -21.83 5.72
CA VAL A 123 4.51 -20.44 5.35
C VAL A 123 5.78 -19.62 5.55
N ASN A 124 5.77 -18.31 5.32
CA ASN A 124 6.96 -17.46 5.37
C ASN A 124 8.02 -17.84 4.31
N VAL A 125 7.54 -18.40 3.20
CA VAL A 125 8.27 -18.73 1.99
C VAL A 125 7.81 -17.80 0.87
N ASN A 126 8.75 -17.37 0.03
CA ASN A 126 8.41 -16.59 -1.16
C ASN A 126 8.15 -17.52 -2.35
N TRP A 127 7.81 -16.97 -3.50
CA TRP A 127 7.49 -17.77 -4.68
C TRP A 127 8.71 -18.57 -5.16
N GLU A 128 9.91 -17.97 -5.15
CA GLU A 128 11.13 -18.64 -5.59
C GLU A 128 11.53 -19.81 -4.68
N ASP A 129 11.33 -19.69 -3.37
CA ASP A 129 11.53 -20.78 -2.41
C ASP A 129 10.61 -21.98 -2.71
N ALA A 130 9.35 -21.69 -2.99
CA ALA A 130 8.33 -22.70 -3.27
C ALA A 130 8.62 -23.43 -4.60
N ASP A 131 9.04 -22.69 -5.63
CA ASP A 131 9.50 -23.26 -6.90
C ASP A 131 10.80 -24.07 -6.73
N ALA A 132 11.76 -23.56 -5.95
CA ALA A 132 13.01 -24.28 -5.65
C ALA A 132 12.75 -25.61 -4.92
N PHE A 133 11.79 -25.66 -4.00
CA PHE A 133 11.34 -26.91 -3.38
C PHE A 133 10.82 -27.91 -4.43
N CYS A 134 9.99 -27.45 -5.38
CA CYS A 134 9.45 -28.29 -6.44
C CYS A 134 10.56 -28.83 -7.38
N GLN A 135 11.54 -27.98 -7.72
CA GLN A 135 12.70 -28.40 -8.51
C GLN A 135 13.56 -29.42 -7.77
N TRP A 136 13.80 -29.23 -6.48
CA TRP A 136 14.51 -30.20 -5.63
C TRP A 136 13.77 -31.54 -5.58
N LEU A 137 12.45 -31.53 -5.36
CA LEU A 137 11.64 -32.75 -5.32
C LEU A 137 11.67 -33.47 -6.66
N SER A 138 11.67 -32.70 -7.77
CA SER A 138 11.79 -33.25 -9.12
C SER A 138 13.10 -33.99 -9.34
N GLN A 139 14.22 -33.38 -8.92
CA GLN A 139 15.54 -33.99 -9.01
C GLN A 139 15.66 -35.23 -8.11
N LYS A 140 15.08 -35.17 -6.90
CA LYS A 140 15.11 -36.25 -5.92
C LYS A 140 14.39 -37.50 -6.42
N GLU A 141 13.25 -37.35 -7.09
CA GLU A 141 12.42 -38.48 -7.53
C GLU A 141 12.56 -38.84 -9.01
N GLY A 142 13.18 -37.98 -9.82
CA GLY A 142 13.21 -38.14 -11.27
C GLY A 142 11.84 -38.00 -11.93
N LYS A 143 10.95 -37.19 -11.33
CA LYS A 143 9.58 -36.93 -11.81
C LYS A 143 9.33 -35.42 -11.88
N PRO A 144 8.42 -34.93 -12.74
CA PRO A 144 8.20 -33.50 -12.86
C PRO A 144 7.24 -33.01 -11.76
N TYR A 145 7.76 -32.19 -10.84
CA TYR A 145 7.01 -31.49 -9.81
C TYR A 145 7.12 -29.97 -9.99
N ARG A 146 6.02 -29.26 -9.75
CA ARG A 146 5.93 -27.79 -9.86
C ARG A 146 4.81 -27.25 -8.98
N LEU A 147 4.74 -25.92 -8.87
CA LEU A 147 3.53 -25.26 -8.38
C LEU A 147 2.35 -25.52 -9.35
N PRO A 148 1.11 -25.59 -8.84
CA PRO A 148 -0.06 -25.62 -9.70
C PRO A 148 -0.13 -24.32 -10.51
N THR A 149 -0.59 -24.41 -11.76
CA THR A 149 -1.09 -23.23 -12.43
C THR A 149 -2.33 -22.72 -11.71
N GLU A 150 -2.62 -21.43 -11.86
CA GLU A 150 -3.80 -20.80 -11.31
C GLU A 150 -5.08 -21.55 -11.70
N ALA A 151 -5.16 -21.95 -12.97
CA ALA A 151 -6.31 -22.68 -13.49
C ALA A 151 -6.41 -24.10 -12.94
N GLU A 152 -5.30 -24.81 -12.78
CA GLU A 152 -5.28 -26.11 -12.10
C GLU A 152 -5.71 -26.00 -10.65
N TRP A 153 -5.27 -24.96 -9.94
CA TRP A 153 -5.66 -24.71 -8.56
C TRP A 153 -7.18 -24.49 -8.45
N GLU A 154 -7.77 -23.60 -9.28
CA GLU A 154 -9.22 -23.35 -9.23
C GLU A 154 -10.02 -24.59 -9.61
N TYR A 155 -9.59 -25.30 -10.65
CA TYR A 155 -10.20 -26.55 -11.09
C TYR A 155 -10.20 -27.60 -9.97
N ALA A 156 -9.04 -27.79 -9.33
CA ALA A 156 -8.84 -28.68 -8.20
C ALA A 156 -9.67 -28.27 -6.98
N CYS A 157 -9.74 -26.97 -6.67
CA CYS A 157 -10.54 -26.43 -5.58
C CYS A 157 -12.02 -26.75 -5.78
N ARG A 158 -12.56 -26.44 -6.97
CA ARG A 158 -13.97 -26.66 -7.33
C ARG A 158 -14.37 -28.13 -7.37
N ALA A 159 -13.48 -29.02 -7.81
CA ALA A 159 -13.72 -30.46 -7.89
C ALA A 159 -15.08 -30.84 -8.53
N GLY A 160 -15.46 -30.13 -9.61
CA GLY A 160 -16.71 -30.33 -10.35
C GLY A 160 -17.89 -29.45 -9.93
N THR A 161 -17.78 -28.64 -8.86
CA THR A 161 -18.83 -27.68 -8.48
C THR A 161 -18.75 -26.38 -9.28
N THR A 162 -19.85 -25.63 -9.29
CA THR A 162 -19.97 -24.27 -9.85
C THR A 162 -20.46 -23.25 -8.82
N THR A 163 -20.47 -23.68 -7.55
CA THR A 163 -20.84 -22.89 -6.37
C THR A 163 -19.65 -22.04 -5.90
N LEU A 164 -19.89 -21.18 -4.91
CA LEU A 164 -18.84 -20.30 -4.36
C LEU A 164 -17.70 -21.09 -3.68
N PHE A 165 -18.04 -22.20 -3.06
CA PHE A 165 -17.15 -23.15 -2.42
C PHE A 165 -17.42 -24.56 -2.96
N ASN A 166 -16.50 -25.50 -2.81
CA ASN A 166 -16.74 -26.90 -3.16
C ASN A 166 -17.76 -27.61 -2.24
N THR A 167 -18.09 -26.97 -1.12
CA THR A 167 -19.11 -27.41 -0.15
C THR A 167 -20.50 -26.82 -0.43
N GLY A 168 -20.64 -25.95 -1.44
CA GLY A 168 -21.88 -25.24 -1.77
C GLY A 168 -21.67 -23.73 -1.78
N ASP A 169 -22.73 -22.96 -1.55
CA ASP A 169 -22.67 -21.49 -1.52
C ASP A 169 -22.35 -20.93 -0.12
N THR A 170 -22.03 -21.80 0.84
CA THR A 170 -21.62 -21.44 2.21
C THR A 170 -20.50 -22.33 2.69
N LEU A 171 -19.57 -21.80 3.50
CA LEU A 171 -18.56 -22.62 4.17
C LEU A 171 -19.16 -23.38 5.36
N PRO A 172 -18.68 -24.60 5.67
CA PRO A 172 -19.06 -25.31 6.88
C PRO A 172 -18.60 -24.60 8.15
N ASP A 173 -19.27 -24.88 9.27
CA ASP A 173 -18.90 -24.36 10.58
C ASP A 173 -17.43 -24.70 10.92
N GLY A 174 -16.69 -23.71 11.43
CA GLY A 174 -15.29 -23.86 11.81
C GLY A 174 -14.26 -23.64 10.70
N TYR A 175 -14.69 -23.42 9.44
CA TYR A 175 -13.79 -23.00 8.35
C TYR A 175 -13.40 -21.51 8.42
N GLN A 176 -14.14 -20.69 9.18
CA GLN A 176 -13.86 -19.26 9.41
C GLN A 176 -13.71 -18.92 10.90
N PRO A 177 -12.55 -19.14 11.52
CA PRO A 177 -12.34 -18.74 12.92
C PRO A 177 -12.36 -17.22 13.15
N ALA A 178 -12.13 -16.38 12.12
CA ALA A 178 -12.02 -14.93 12.25
C ALA A 178 -13.20 -14.26 12.99
N GLY A 179 -14.43 -14.73 12.76
CA GLY A 179 -15.64 -14.16 13.37
C GLY A 179 -15.92 -14.61 14.79
N GLN A 180 -15.12 -15.55 15.27
CA GLN A 180 -15.22 -16.12 16.60
C GLN A 180 -14.12 -15.58 17.53
N VAL A 181 -13.27 -14.68 17.03
CA VAL A 181 -12.18 -14.07 17.82
C VAL A 181 -12.70 -12.85 18.59
N GLU A 182 -12.70 -12.94 19.92
CA GLU A 182 -13.04 -11.85 20.82
C GLU A 182 -12.13 -10.62 20.57
N GLY A 183 -12.74 -9.45 20.36
CA GLY A 183 -12.02 -8.22 20.04
C GLY A 183 -11.66 -8.02 18.55
N PHE A 184 -11.99 -8.94 17.65
CA PHE A 184 -11.74 -8.77 16.21
C PHE A 184 -12.42 -7.52 15.62
N ALA A 185 -13.65 -7.23 16.05
CA ALA A 185 -14.42 -6.03 15.66
C ALA A 185 -13.78 -4.69 16.10
N GLN A 186 -12.83 -4.70 17.04
CA GLN A 186 -12.20 -3.46 17.56
C GLN A 186 -11.10 -2.91 16.64
N PHE A 187 -10.58 -3.72 15.72
CA PHE A 187 -9.56 -3.34 14.74
C PHE A 187 -10.16 -2.98 13.38
N PHE A 188 -11.45 -3.26 13.21
CA PHE A 188 -12.17 -3.19 11.96
C PHE A 188 -13.55 -2.58 12.20
N PRO A 189 -13.63 -1.24 12.25
CA PRO A 189 -14.88 -0.55 12.58
C PRO A 189 -15.96 -0.86 11.54
N SER A 190 -17.15 -1.23 12.03
CA SER A 190 -18.35 -1.48 11.21
C SER A 190 -18.69 -0.34 10.23
N ALA A 191 -19.46 -0.64 9.17
CA ALA A 191 -19.95 0.37 8.22
C ALA A 191 -20.70 1.53 8.89
N ASN A 192 -21.35 1.31 10.04
CA ASN A 192 -22.03 2.36 10.81
C ASN A 192 -21.07 3.31 11.55
N SER A 193 -19.84 2.90 11.84
CA SER A 193 -18.82 3.75 12.46
C SER A 193 -18.17 4.72 11.46
N ILE A 194 -18.19 4.37 10.17
CA ILE A 194 -17.71 5.23 9.06
C ILE A 194 -18.78 6.27 8.68
N ALA A 195 -20.06 5.89 8.68
CA ALA A 195 -21.16 6.79 8.33
C ALA A 195 -21.54 7.83 9.42
N THR A 196 -21.03 7.70 10.65
CA THR A 196 -21.46 8.53 11.79
C THR A 196 -20.34 9.25 12.53
N ASN A 197 -19.09 9.21 12.04
CA ASN A 197 -17.92 9.71 12.78
C ASN A 197 -17.77 9.10 14.20
N LYS A 198 -18.43 7.97 14.48
CA LYS A 198 -18.24 7.19 15.70
C LYS A 198 -17.25 6.07 15.42
N ILE A 199 -16.00 6.41 15.13
CA ILE A 199 -14.91 5.46 15.37
C ILE A 199 -14.92 5.23 16.87
N ASP A 200 -15.27 4.02 17.29
CA ASP A 200 -15.19 3.68 18.69
C ASP A 200 -13.71 3.47 19.05
N VAL A 201 -13.00 4.58 19.28
CA VAL A 201 -11.59 4.63 19.71
C VAL A 201 -11.41 4.05 21.14
N ALA A 202 -12.38 3.28 21.65
CA ALA A 202 -12.46 2.83 23.03
C ALA A 202 -11.38 1.80 23.41
N ASN A 203 -10.70 1.17 22.46
CA ASN A 203 -9.68 0.15 22.77
C ASN A 203 -8.22 0.60 22.65
N SER A 204 -7.95 1.91 22.73
CA SER A 204 -6.61 2.40 23.11
C SER A 204 -6.46 2.61 24.63
N ALA A 205 -7.42 2.16 25.43
CA ALA A 205 -7.35 2.27 26.87
C ALA A 205 -6.49 1.14 27.46
N THR A 206 -5.48 1.56 28.23
CA THR A 206 -4.50 0.79 29.02
C THR A 206 -3.22 0.40 28.28
N PRO A 207 -2.04 0.94 28.69
CA PRO A 207 -0.77 0.45 28.17
C PRO A 207 -0.58 -1.01 28.61
N PRO A 208 -0.19 -1.95 27.72
CA PRO A 208 0.55 -3.10 28.21
C PRO A 208 1.81 -2.57 28.91
N SER A 209 2.12 -3.17 30.05
CA SER A 209 3.36 -2.99 30.80
C SER A 209 4.59 -2.73 29.91
N PRO A 210 5.61 -1.96 30.36
CA PRO A 210 6.85 -1.64 29.63
C PRO A 210 7.72 -2.84 29.19
N ALA A 211 7.20 -4.07 29.22
CA ALA A 211 7.91 -5.31 28.96
C ALA A 211 7.49 -6.09 27.70
N SER A 212 6.49 -5.66 26.91
CA SER A 212 6.11 -6.44 25.72
C SER A 212 6.60 -5.81 24.42
N SER A 213 7.65 -6.41 23.84
CA SER A 213 8.06 -6.38 22.42
C SER A 213 7.02 -7.00 21.48
N ALA A 214 5.73 -6.92 21.85
CA ALA A 214 4.66 -7.62 21.19
C ALA A 214 4.17 -6.81 19.98
N LEU A 215 4.17 -7.45 18.79
CA LEU A 215 3.42 -7.01 17.61
C LEU A 215 1.99 -6.58 18.00
N PRO A 216 1.33 -5.68 17.22
CA PRO A 216 -0.06 -5.31 17.43
C PRO A 216 -0.97 -6.54 17.60
N ALA A 217 -2.01 -6.45 18.43
CA ALA A 217 -2.85 -7.59 18.82
C ALA A 217 -3.42 -8.38 17.62
N TYR A 218 -3.70 -7.73 16.49
CA TYR A 218 -4.06 -8.38 15.21
C TYR A 218 -2.96 -9.35 14.69
N TYR A 219 -1.70 -8.92 14.66
CA TYR A 219 -0.56 -9.78 14.30
C TYR A 219 -0.32 -10.90 15.32
N GLN A 220 -0.66 -10.66 16.59
CA GLN A 220 -0.59 -11.69 17.63
C GLN A 220 -1.65 -12.78 17.44
N LEU A 221 -2.82 -12.44 16.88
CA LEU A 221 -3.87 -13.39 16.54
C LEU A 221 -3.49 -14.25 15.33
N MET A 222 -2.98 -13.62 14.26
CA MET A 222 -2.41 -14.36 13.11
C MET A 222 -1.30 -15.33 13.54
N LYS A 223 -0.45 -14.93 14.49
CA LYS A 223 0.58 -15.78 15.08
C LYS A 223 0.06 -16.92 15.95
N LYS A 224 -1.18 -16.91 16.40
CA LYS A 224 -1.74 -17.99 17.25
C LYS A 224 -2.52 -19.02 16.46
N ALA A 225 -2.76 -18.73 15.20
CA ALA A 225 -3.46 -19.58 14.28
C ALA A 225 -2.90 -20.99 14.15
N PRO A 226 -3.68 -22.06 14.38
CA PRO A 226 -3.24 -23.37 13.95
C PRO A 226 -3.19 -23.43 12.42
N LEU A 227 -2.04 -23.83 11.88
CA LEU A 227 -1.80 -24.06 10.45
C LEU A 227 -1.81 -25.56 10.09
N LYS A 228 -2.26 -26.41 11.02
CA LYS A 228 -2.27 -27.86 10.85
C LYS A 228 -3.07 -28.25 9.62
N VAL A 229 -2.42 -28.97 8.72
CA VAL A 229 -3.00 -29.40 7.45
C VAL A 229 -4.03 -30.52 7.63
N GLY A 230 -4.80 -30.81 6.57
CA GLY A 230 -5.71 -31.95 6.53
C GLY A 230 -6.93 -31.80 7.45
N ARG A 231 -7.27 -30.57 7.84
CA ARG A 231 -8.46 -30.28 8.65
C ARG A 231 -9.73 -30.23 7.80
N GLY A 232 -10.84 -30.69 8.38
CA GLY A 232 -12.13 -30.73 7.74
C GLY A 232 -12.26 -31.82 6.66
N PRO A 233 -13.42 -31.95 6.02
CA PRO A 233 -13.60 -32.86 4.88
C PRO A 233 -12.71 -32.47 3.70
N ALA A 234 -12.22 -33.49 3.00
CA ALA A 234 -11.68 -33.32 1.66
C ALA A 234 -12.80 -33.03 0.64
N ASN A 235 -12.45 -32.37 -0.45
CA ASN A 235 -13.34 -32.25 -1.60
C ASN A 235 -13.47 -33.59 -2.36
N ALA A 236 -14.24 -33.60 -3.45
CA ALA A 236 -14.53 -34.81 -4.23
C ALA A 236 -13.27 -35.49 -4.84
N TRP A 237 -12.12 -34.82 -4.85
CA TRP A 237 -10.84 -35.34 -5.35
C TRP A 237 -9.83 -35.63 -4.25
N GLY A 238 -10.24 -35.61 -2.98
CA GLY A 238 -9.36 -35.95 -1.86
C GLY A 238 -8.41 -34.82 -1.46
N LEU A 239 -8.72 -33.57 -1.80
CA LEU A 239 -7.93 -32.40 -1.41
C LEU A 239 -8.54 -31.73 -0.18
N TYR A 240 -7.69 -31.38 0.79
CA TYR A 240 -8.02 -30.67 2.02
C TYR A 240 -7.51 -29.22 1.94
N GLY A 241 -8.05 -28.35 2.79
CA GLY A 241 -7.55 -26.99 2.96
C GLY A 241 -7.82 -26.03 1.78
N MET A 242 -8.61 -26.41 0.77
CA MET A 242 -8.83 -25.58 -0.43
C MET A 242 -9.60 -24.25 -0.19
N HIS A 243 -10.00 -23.96 1.05
CA HIS A 243 -10.84 -22.83 1.47
C HIS A 243 -10.39 -22.26 2.82
N GLY A 244 -9.09 -22.01 2.99
CA GLY A 244 -8.50 -21.47 4.22
C GLY A 244 -7.20 -22.17 4.63
N ASN A 245 -6.86 -22.08 5.92
CA ASN A 245 -5.60 -22.55 6.52
C ASN A 245 -4.38 -21.72 6.10
N ALA A 246 -3.85 -21.92 4.89
CA ALA A 246 -2.81 -21.07 4.30
C ALA A 246 -3.20 -20.67 2.88
N GLU A 247 -2.85 -19.43 2.51
CA GLU A 247 -2.83 -19.00 1.13
C GLU A 247 -1.76 -19.76 0.34
N GLU A 248 -1.94 -19.94 -0.96
CA GLU A 248 -1.08 -20.79 -1.76
C GLU A 248 -0.55 -20.11 -3.01
N TRP A 249 0.78 -20.10 -3.15
CA TRP A 249 1.45 -19.68 -4.38
C TRP A 249 1.04 -20.55 -5.57
N CYS A 250 0.63 -19.88 -6.65
CA CYS A 250 0.47 -20.50 -7.96
C CYS A 250 1.68 -20.18 -8.86
N LEU A 251 1.85 -20.96 -9.92
CA LEU A 251 2.94 -20.77 -10.89
C LEU A 251 2.84 -19.41 -11.63
N ASP A 252 1.63 -18.93 -11.83
CA ASP A 252 1.29 -17.85 -12.75
C ASP A 252 1.71 -16.46 -12.25
N TRP A 253 2.13 -15.62 -13.19
CA TRP A 253 2.09 -14.17 -13.02
C TRP A 253 0.63 -13.69 -13.05
N TYR A 254 0.31 -12.74 -12.17
CA TYR A 254 -1.02 -12.15 -12.07
C TYR A 254 -1.28 -11.21 -13.23
N ALA A 255 -2.44 -11.38 -13.88
CA ALA A 255 -2.93 -10.51 -14.96
C ALA A 255 -4.46 -10.58 -15.07
N PRO A 256 -5.11 -9.57 -15.66
CA PRO A 256 -6.53 -9.61 -15.99
C PRO A 256 -6.91 -10.85 -16.82
N TYR A 257 -8.13 -11.35 -16.61
CA TYR A 257 -8.64 -12.47 -17.39
C TYR A 257 -8.95 -12.08 -18.84
N ASP A 258 -8.47 -12.89 -19.78
CA ASP A 258 -8.92 -12.89 -21.18
C ASP A 258 -10.29 -13.59 -21.27
N PRO A 259 -11.31 -13.01 -21.91
CA PRO A 259 -12.65 -13.60 -22.02
C PRO A 259 -12.72 -14.84 -22.92
N SER A 260 -11.69 -15.13 -23.72
CA SER A 260 -11.67 -16.25 -24.65
C SER A 260 -11.61 -17.61 -23.92
N GLN A 261 -11.99 -18.65 -24.65
CA GLN A 261 -11.82 -20.01 -24.16
C GLN A 261 -10.33 -20.36 -24.13
N MET A 262 -9.87 -20.84 -22.98
CA MET A 262 -8.46 -21.18 -22.76
C MET A 262 -8.27 -22.70 -22.67
N VAL A 263 -7.12 -23.18 -23.13
CA VAL A 263 -6.67 -24.57 -23.02
C VAL A 263 -5.35 -24.54 -22.26
N ASP A 264 -5.30 -25.20 -21.09
CA ASP A 264 -4.15 -25.22 -20.18
C ASP A 264 -3.50 -23.83 -19.99
N PRO A 265 -4.27 -22.79 -19.61
CA PRO A 265 -3.75 -21.45 -19.50
C PRO A 265 -2.63 -21.38 -18.47
N VAL A 266 -1.55 -20.73 -18.89
CA VAL A 266 -0.49 -20.23 -18.03
C VAL A 266 -0.48 -18.72 -18.26
N GLY A 267 -0.38 -17.94 -17.20
CA GLY A 267 -0.35 -16.48 -17.22
C GLY A 267 0.72 -15.89 -18.15
N PRO A 268 0.91 -14.55 -18.12
CA PRO A 268 1.93 -13.92 -18.96
C PRO A 268 3.34 -14.40 -18.59
N VAL A 269 4.30 -14.15 -19.48
CA VAL A 269 5.71 -14.51 -19.29
C VAL A 269 6.41 -13.75 -18.15
N ASP A 270 5.93 -12.55 -17.84
CA ASP A 270 6.44 -11.66 -16.79
C ASP A 270 5.26 -10.93 -16.12
N GLY A 271 5.48 -10.31 -14.95
CA GLY A 271 4.46 -9.57 -14.22
C GLY A 271 5.00 -8.92 -12.93
N GLU A 272 4.24 -8.01 -12.34
CA GLU A 272 4.62 -7.36 -11.07
C GLU A 272 4.35 -8.28 -9.86
N PHE A 273 3.31 -9.11 -9.94
CA PHE A 273 2.84 -9.96 -8.84
C PHE A 273 2.59 -11.39 -9.31
N ARG A 274 2.79 -12.36 -8.41
CA ARG A 274 2.40 -13.76 -8.61
C ARG A 274 1.01 -14.01 -8.05
N VAL A 275 0.30 -14.96 -8.63
CA VAL A 275 -1.03 -15.34 -8.16
C VAL A 275 -0.94 -16.14 -6.85
N VAL A 276 -1.84 -15.82 -5.92
CA VAL A 276 -2.03 -16.51 -4.65
C VAL A 276 -3.52 -16.89 -4.52
N ARG A 277 -3.83 -18.08 -4.00
CA ARG A 277 -5.21 -18.57 -3.88
C ARG A 277 -5.53 -19.25 -2.55
N GLY A 278 -6.82 -19.49 -2.30
CA GLY A 278 -7.33 -20.28 -1.17
C GLY A 278 -7.69 -19.47 0.07
N GLY A 279 -7.00 -18.35 0.27
CA GLY A 279 -7.13 -17.51 1.45
C GLY A 279 -6.67 -18.22 2.74
N ALA A 280 -6.57 -17.47 3.83
CA ALA A 280 -6.13 -17.96 5.13
C ALA A 280 -7.29 -18.08 6.11
N ASN A 281 -7.17 -18.94 7.12
CA ASN A 281 -8.22 -19.19 8.12
C ASN A 281 -8.65 -17.95 8.96
N TRP A 282 -7.99 -16.81 8.84
CA TRP A 282 -8.36 -15.55 9.53
C TRP A 282 -9.08 -14.55 8.63
N GLN A 283 -9.27 -14.89 7.36
CA GLN A 283 -9.86 -14.02 6.37
C GLN A 283 -11.37 -14.21 6.27
N LEU A 284 -12.00 -13.22 5.65
CA LEU A 284 -13.44 -13.20 5.39
C LEU A 284 -13.82 -14.29 4.38
N ALA A 285 -15.06 -14.77 4.47
CA ALA A 285 -15.65 -15.74 3.55
C ALA A 285 -15.36 -15.46 2.07
N ARG A 286 -15.42 -14.18 1.67
CA ARG A 286 -15.22 -13.76 0.28
C ARG A 286 -13.83 -14.11 -0.27
N LEU A 287 -12.80 -14.10 0.58
CA LEU A 287 -11.40 -14.39 0.22
C LEU A 287 -11.12 -15.91 0.18
N LEU A 288 -12.04 -16.72 0.73
CA LEU A 288 -11.91 -18.17 0.77
C LEU A 288 -12.62 -18.86 -0.41
N ARG A 289 -13.23 -18.10 -1.33
CA ARG A 289 -14.01 -18.65 -2.45
C ARG A 289 -13.10 -19.34 -3.45
N SER A 290 -13.63 -20.34 -4.17
CA SER A 290 -12.87 -21.04 -5.21
C SER A 290 -12.30 -20.09 -6.28
N ALA A 291 -13.08 -19.07 -6.65
CA ALA A 291 -12.74 -18.13 -7.70
C ALA A 291 -11.85 -16.98 -7.25
N ASN A 292 -11.78 -16.70 -5.94
CA ASN A 292 -10.99 -15.59 -5.44
C ASN A 292 -9.51 -15.82 -5.74
N ARG A 293 -8.84 -14.74 -6.11
CA ARG A 293 -7.44 -14.70 -6.46
C ARG A 293 -6.84 -13.47 -5.80
N LEU A 294 -5.81 -13.69 -5.01
CA LEU A 294 -4.96 -12.64 -4.49
C LEU A 294 -3.74 -12.54 -5.39
N SER A 295 -2.96 -11.49 -5.19
CA SER A 295 -1.65 -11.40 -5.79
C SER A 295 -0.63 -10.96 -4.75
N MET A 296 0.64 -11.28 -4.97
CA MET A 296 1.70 -10.85 -4.09
C MET A 296 3.02 -10.70 -4.84
N GLU A 297 3.86 -9.76 -4.41
CA GLU A 297 5.21 -9.59 -4.95
C GLU A 297 5.97 -10.93 -4.86
N PRO A 298 6.72 -11.34 -5.90
CA PRO A 298 7.30 -12.69 -5.95
C PRO A 298 8.27 -12.98 -4.80
N TRP A 299 9.03 -11.95 -4.39
CA TRP A 299 10.00 -12.01 -3.30
C TRP A 299 9.35 -11.92 -1.90
N ALA A 300 8.03 -11.74 -1.82
CA ALA A 300 7.31 -11.56 -0.58
C ALA A 300 7.34 -12.80 0.30
N ARG A 301 7.55 -12.58 1.60
CA ARG A 301 7.38 -13.63 2.61
C ARG A 301 6.28 -13.21 3.57
N ASN A 302 5.32 -14.10 3.78
CA ASN A 302 4.17 -13.84 4.63
C ASN A 302 3.90 -15.04 5.55
N LEU A 303 3.48 -14.78 6.78
CA LEU A 303 3.12 -15.79 7.78
C LEU A 303 1.84 -16.56 7.46
N ILE A 304 1.16 -16.24 6.37
CA ILE A 304 -0.06 -16.94 5.93
C ILE A 304 0.04 -17.53 4.51
N ILE A 305 1.12 -17.27 3.76
CA ILE A 305 1.30 -17.78 2.39
C ILE A 305 2.28 -18.95 2.41
N GLY A 306 1.80 -20.09 1.96
CA GLY A 306 2.50 -21.33 1.70
C GLY A 306 2.29 -21.79 0.26
N PHE A 307 2.28 -23.10 0.05
CA PHE A 307 2.03 -23.70 -1.26
C PHE A 307 1.69 -25.19 -1.14
N ARG A 308 1.20 -25.76 -2.24
CA ARG A 308 1.11 -27.21 -2.45
C ARG A 308 1.71 -27.57 -3.81
N VAL A 309 2.07 -28.84 -4.00
CA VAL A 309 2.78 -29.29 -5.20
C VAL A 309 1.86 -30.08 -6.13
N VAL A 310 2.09 -29.98 -7.45
CA VAL A 310 1.57 -30.93 -8.44
C VAL A 310 2.68 -31.78 -9.05
N GLN A 311 2.39 -33.05 -9.33
CA GLN A 311 3.20 -33.90 -10.23
C GLN A 311 2.56 -33.87 -11.62
N ALA A 312 3.15 -33.10 -12.53
CA ALA A 312 2.67 -32.88 -13.88
C ALA A 312 3.83 -32.47 -14.77
N ASP A 313 3.74 -32.76 -16.07
CA ASP A 313 4.69 -32.21 -17.04
C ASP A 313 4.70 -30.67 -16.99
N ALA A 314 5.75 -30.08 -17.57
CA ALA A 314 5.82 -28.63 -17.74
C ALA A 314 4.57 -28.15 -18.49
N PRO A 315 3.90 -27.09 -18.01
CA PRO A 315 2.72 -26.59 -18.69
C PRO A 315 3.14 -25.98 -20.05
N PRO A 316 2.17 -25.66 -20.93
CA PRO A 316 2.48 -24.95 -22.17
C PRO A 316 3.30 -23.68 -21.92
N ALA A 317 4.04 -23.24 -22.93
CA ALA A 317 4.79 -22.00 -22.83
C ALA A 317 3.85 -20.84 -22.45
N PRO A 318 4.23 -19.98 -21.48
CA PRO A 318 3.46 -18.79 -21.14
C PRO A 318 3.12 -17.97 -22.37
N THR A 319 1.96 -17.34 -22.36
CA THR A 319 1.56 -16.49 -23.48
C THR A 319 2.53 -15.29 -23.59
N ALA A 320 3.06 -15.05 -24.80
CA ALA A 320 3.95 -13.93 -25.08
C ALA A 320 3.24 -12.56 -25.05
N ASN A 321 1.91 -12.57 -24.81
CA ASN A 321 1.17 -11.35 -24.55
C ASN A 321 1.72 -10.77 -23.25
N ALA A 322 2.54 -9.72 -23.43
CA ALA A 322 2.97 -8.83 -22.38
C ALA A 322 1.79 -8.57 -21.45
N VAL A 323 2.08 -8.60 -20.14
CA VAL A 323 1.33 -7.91 -19.10
C VAL A 323 0.44 -6.86 -19.76
N PRO A 324 -0.90 -6.95 -19.69
CA PRO A 324 -1.68 -5.74 -19.75
C PRO A 324 -1.19 -4.97 -18.53
N VAL A 325 -0.11 -4.20 -18.70
CA VAL A 325 0.19 -3.11 -17.81
C VAL A 325 -1.15 -2.39 -17.79
N PRO A 326 -1.89 -2.35 -16.67
CA PRO A 326 -3.12 -1.56 -16.64
C PRO A 326 -2.68 -0.21 -17.17
N PRO A 327 -3.21 0.23 -18.33
CA PRO A 327 -2.52 1.11 -19.26
C PRO A 327 -1.89 2.21 -18.45
N SER A 328 -0.57 2.14 -18.27
CA SER A 328 0.14 2.97 -17.31
C SER A 328 0.21 4.34 -17.92
N ALA A 329 -0.91 5.06 -17.88
CA ALA A 329 -1.08 6.44 -18.27
C ALA A 329 -0.24 6.83 -19.51
N ASN A 330 -0.12 5.96 -20.53
CA ASN A 330 0.85 6.09 -21.63
C ASN A 330 0.61 7.46 -22.27
N PRO A 331 1.42 8.46 -21.92
CA PRO A 331 1.19 9.79 -22.42
C PRO A 331 1.66 9.83 -23.86
N PRO A 332 1.12 10.76 -24.66
CA PRO A 332 1.81 11.16 -25.88
C PRO A 332 3.24 11.61 -25.55
N ALA A 333 4.12 11.54 -26.56
CA ALA A 333 5.51 11.97 -26.46
C ALA A 333 5.63 13.37 -25.82
N PRO A 334 6.70 13.61 -25.03
CA PRO A 334 6.87 14.85 -24.27
C PRO A 334 6.68 16.08 -25.16
N ALA A 335 5.73 16.95 -24.79
CA ALA A 335 5.66 18.29 -25.35
C ALA A 335 6.80 19.14 -24.74
N PRO A 336 7.40 20.06 -25.50
CA PRO A 336 8.36 21.00 -24.92
C PRO A 336 7.67 21.84 -23.84
N LEU A 337 8.36 22.02 -22.70
CA LEU A 337 7.94 22.92 -21.63
C LEU A 337 7.64 24.30 -22.22
N ASN A 338 6.50 24.88 -21.87
CA ASN A 338 6.17 26.23 -22.29
C ASN A 338 6.92 27.24 -21.41
N ASP A 339 8.15 27.58 -21.79
CA ASP A 339 9.09 28.46 -21.06
C ASP A 339 8.65 29.94 -20.95
N LYS A 340 7.37 30.26 -21.19
CA LYS A 340 6.86 31.64 -21.28
C LYS A 340 6.15 32.15 -20.03
N VAL A 341 6.21 31.44 -18.90
CA VAL A 341 5.58 31.91 -17.66
C VAL A 341 6.50 32.93 -16.99
N ASP A 342 6.07 34.19 -16.96
CA ASP A 342 6.73 35.27 -16.22
C ASP A 342 6.56 35.05 -14.71
N MET A 343 7.54 34.38 -14.10
CA MET A 343 7.51 34.03 -12.68
C MET A 343 7.58 35.23 -11.72
N ALA A 344 7.90 36.43 -12.23
CA ALA A 344 7.83 37.67 -11.45
C ALA A 344 6.40 38.19 -11.30
N LYS A 345 5.46 37.75 -12.16
CA LYS A 345 4.05 38.11 -12.04
C LYS A 345 3.33 37.14 -11.11
N PRO A 346 2.57 37.63 -10.12
CA PRO A 346 1.72 36.79 -9.29
C PRO A 346 0.80 35.89 -10.12
N PHE A 347 0.83 34.58 -9.85
CA PHE A 347 0.00 33.58 -10.50
C PHE A 347 -0.69 32.69 -9.46
N PHE A 348 -1.98 32.43 -9.66
CA PHE A 348 -2.76 31.43 -8.92
C PHE A 348 -3.82 30.82 -9.83
N ALA A 349 -3.99 29.50 -9.76
CA ALA A 349 -5.07 28.75 -10.39
C ALA A 349 -5.56 27.64 -9.45
N GLY A 350 -6.85 27.31 -9.56
CA GLY A 350 -7.54 26.33 -8.72
C GLY A 350 -8.67 26.95 -7.90
N PRO A 351 -9.42 26.14 -7.14
CA PRO A 351 -9.30 24.68 -7.03
C PRO A 351 -9.76 23.97 -8.32
N ALA A 352 -8.98 23.00 -8.78
CA ALA A 352 -9.38 22.06 -9.83
C ALA A 352 -9.55 20.65 -9.27
N ARG A 353 -10.46 19.86 -9.86
CA ARG A 353 -10.72 18.48 -9.45
C ARG A 353 -9.87 17.51 -10.26
N TYR A 354 -9.12 16.64 -9.57
CA TYR A 354 -8.34 15.58 -10.20
C TYR A 354 -8.96 14.18 -9.99
N VAL A 355 -9.73 13.97 -8.92
CA VAL A 355 -10.42 12.68 -8.73
C VAL A 355 -11.71 12.61 -9.55
N ASN A 356 -11.61 12.11 -10.78
CA ASN A 356 -12.72 12.05 -11.74
C ASN A 356 -13.19 10.62 -12.01
N ILE A 357 -13.55 9.90 -10.94
CA ILE A 357 -14.16 8.56 -11.03
C ILE A 357 -15.70 8.71 -11.12
N PRO A 358 -16.38 8.03 -12.07
CA PRO A 358 -17.84 8.08 -12.17
C PRO A 358 -18.53 7.64 -10.88
N PRO A 359 -19.62 8.31 -10.43
CA PRO A 359 -20.36 7.88 -9.26
C PRO A 359 -20.89 6.44 -9.41
N GLY A 360 -20.74 5.63 -8.37
CA GLY A 360 -21.20 4.24 -8.35
C GLY A 360 -20.25 3.24 -9.00
N SER A 361 -19.04 3.66 -9.42
CA SER A 361 -17.99 2.72 -9.81
C SER A 361 -17.51 1.88 -8.62
N GLU A 362 -17.40 0.57 -8.84
CA GLU A 362 -17.07 -0.48 -7.87
C GLU A 362 -15.97 -1.38 -8.49
N GLY A 363 -14.70 -0.98 -8.34
CA GLY A 363 -13.55 -1.75 -8.82
C GLY A 363 -13.32 -1.72 -10.34
N PRO A 364 -12.06 -1.77 -10.81
CA PRO A 364 -10.83 -1.53 -10.04
C PRO A 364 -10.69 -0.06 -9.60
N LEU A 365 -11.58 0.82 -10.05
CA LEU A 365 -11.65 2.22 -9.63
C LEU A 365 -12.95 2.46 -8.85
N PHE A 366 -12.83 2.57 -7.54
CA PHE A 366 -13.91 2.84 -6.60
C PHE A 366 -14.14 4.34 -6.45
N SER A 367 -15.41 4.74 -6.51
CA SER A 367 -15.83 6.15 -6.46
C SER A 367 -16.11 6.70 -5.05
N THR A 368 -16.19 5.81 -4.06
CA THR A 368 -16.67 6.12 -2.70
C THR A 368 -15.56 6.73 -1.83
N HIS A 369 -14.35 6.18 -1.87
CA HIS A 369 -13.24 6.64 -1.03
C HIS A 369 -11.95 6.88 -1.83
N ASN A 370 -11.56 8.15 -1.96
CA ASN A 370 -10.34 8.56 -2.67
C ASN A 370 -9.67 9.71 -1.94
N HIS A 371 -8.60 9.43 -1.19
CA HIS A 371 -7.79 10.44 -0.54
C HIS A 371 -6.31 10.01 -0.58
N ASP A 372 -5.53 10.48 0.38
CA ASP A 372 -4.09 10.21 0.56
C ASP A 372 -3.27 10.34 -0.73
N PRO A 373 -3.19 11.56 -1.29
CA PRO A 373 -2.65 11.70 -2.61
C PRO A 373 -1.14 11.93 -2.60
N ALA A 374 -0.50 11.61 -3.72
CA ALA A 374 0.90 11.97 -4.00
C ALA A 374 0.97 12.79 -5.28
N ILE A 375 1.94 13.70 -5.39
CA ILE A 375 2.09 14.54 -6.59
C ILE A 375 3.54 14.73 -7.00
N THR A 376 3.79 14.65 -8.31
CA THR A 376 5.00 15.20 -8.90
C THR A 376 4.71 15.86 -10.25
N VAL A 377 5.68 16.65 -10.72
CA VAL A 377 5.71 17.13 -12.10
C VAL A 377 6.90 16.46 -12.77
N PHE A 378 6.63 15.72 -13.85
CA PHE A 378 7.67 15.04 -14.60
C PHE A 378 8.56 16.05 -15.35
N PRO A 379 9.77 15.65 -15.76
CA PRO A 379 10.67 16.49 -16.55
C PRO A 379 10.03 17.14 -17.79
N ASN A 380 9.02 16.51 -18.39
CA ASN A 380 8.28 17.06 -19.53
C ASN A 380 7.18 18.08 -19.17
N GLY A 381 6.97 18.38 -17.88
CA GLY A 381 5.95 19.31 -17.40
C GLY A 381 4.58 18.70 -17.13
N ASP A 382 4.41 17.39 -17.32
CA ASP A 382 3.17 16.72 -16.96
C ASP A 382 3.02 16.65 -15.45
N VAL A 383 1.84 16.98 -14.95
CA VAL A 383 1.50 16.76 -13.55
C VAL A 383 0.98 15.34 -13.42
N PHE A 384 1.54 14.59 -12.48
CA PHE A 384 1.15 13.21 -12.20
C PHE A 384 0.75 13.09 -10.74
N ILE A 385 -0.48 12.63 -10.51
CA ILE A 385 -1.08 12.50 -9.19
C ILE A 385 -1.45 11.05 -8.96
N LEU A 386 -1.09 10.52 -7.80
CA LEU A 386 -1.61 9.27 -7.27
C LEU A 386 -2.64 9.56 -6.19
N HIS A 387 -3.64 8.70 -6.04
CA HIS A 387 -4.58 8.75 -4.93
C HIS A 387 -5.18 7.37 -4.68
N TYR A 388 -5.71 7.16 -3.48
CA TYR A 388 -6.47 5.95 -3.19
C TYR A 388 -7.68 5.79 -4.10
N THR A 389 -8.00 4.53 -4.33
CA THR A 389 -9.30 4.13 -4.81
C THR A 389 -9.71 2.85 -4.09
N CYS A 390 -10.70 2.99 -3.22
CA CYS A 390 -11.22 1.90 -2.41
C CYS A 390 -12.68 2.15 -2.06
N ASP A 391 -13.37 1.13 -1.55
CA ASP A 391 -14.64 1.37 -0.86
C ASP A 391 -14.39 1.82 0.58
N THR A 392 -13.41 1.18 1.24
CA THR A 392 -12.92 1.60 2.55
C THR A 392 -11.40 1.59 2.64
N GLU A 393 -10.84 2.48 3.46
CA GLU A 393 -9.39 2.59 3.65
C GLU A 393 -8.74 1.31 4.21
N PHE A 394 -9.51 0.52 4.96
CA PHE A 394 -9.05 -0.74 5.56
C PHE A 394 -9.32 -1.96 4.69
N GLY A 395 -10.05 -1.80 3.59
CA GLY A 395 -10.45 -2.89 2.72
C GLY A 395 -9.26 -3.48 1.96
N HIS A 396 -9.30 -4.80 1.71
CA HIS A 396 -8.29 -5.49 0.90
C HIS A 396 -8.27 -5.00 -0.55
N GLU A 397 -9.39 -4.43 -1.01
CA GLU A 397 -9.56 -3.85 -2.35
C GLU A 397 -8.83 -2.52 -2.56
N LEU A 398 -8.25 -1.94 -1.50
CA LEU A 398 -7.59 -0.64 -1.62
C LEU A 398 -6.46 -0.68 -2.63
N ALA A 399 -6.62 0.16 -3.65
CA ALA A 399 -5.73 0.32 -4.76
C ALA A 399 -5.20 1.75 -4.89
N VAL A 400 -4.20 1.93 -5.76
CA VAL A 400 -3.72 3.25 -6.16
C VAL A 400 -4.15 3.54 -7.58
N ALA A 401 -4.83 4.67 -7.77
CA ALA A 401 -5.16 5.23 -9.08
C ALA A 401 -4.18 6.37 -9.43
N ALA A 402 -3.88 6.49 -10.73
CA ALA A 402 -3.12 7.58 -11.28
C ALA A 402 -4.00 8.50 -12.13
N THR A 403 -3.77 9.80 -12.01
CA THR A 403 -4.38 10.84 -12.83
C THR A 403 -3.30 11.77 -13.36
N ARG A 404 -3.38 12.16 -14.64
CA ARG A 404 -2.37 13.00 -15.30
C ARG A 404 -2.97 14.29 -15.82
N LEU A 405 -2.26 15.41 -15.68
CA LEU A 405 -2.52 16.65 -16.41
C LEU A 405 -1.37 16.84 -17.40
N PRO A 406 -1.58 16.53 -18.69
CA PRO A 406 -0.56 16.78 -19.71
C PRO A 406 -0.15 18.24 -19.76
N ALA A 407 1.13 18.51 -20.02
CA ALA A 407 1.65 19.87 -20.14
C ALA A 407 0.83 20.69 -21.16
N GLY A 408 0.33 21.84 -20.71
CA GLY A 408 -0.51 22.73 -21.53
C GLY A 408 -1.98 22.32 -21.65
N ALA A 409 -2.39 21.18 -21.13
CA ALA A 409 -3.81 20.81 -21.05
C ALA A 409 -4.54 21.60 -19.96
N SER A 410 -5.86 21.72 -20.11
CA SER A 410 -6.73 22.44 -19.17
C SER A 410 -7.48 21.51 -18.20
N ALA A 411 -7.38 20.19 -18.38
CA ALA A 411 -8.11 19.20 -17.60
C ALA A 411 -7.30 17.92 -17.41
N PHE A 412 -7.51 17.28 -16.26
CA PHE A 412 -6.94 15.98 -15.95
C PHE A 412 -7.55 14.86 -16.83
N THR A 413 -6.74 13.86 -17.15
CA THR A 413 -7.22 12.61 -17.77
C THR A 413 -8.17 11.87 -16.83
N PRO A 414 -9.04 10.98 -17.34
CA PRO A 414 -9.68 9.99 -16.49
C PRO A 414 -8.64 9.20 -15.67
N PRO A 415 -8.92 8.88 -14.39
CA PRO A 415 -8.01 8.06 -13.59
C PRO A 415 -7.86 6.66 -14.18
N VAL A 416 -6.69 6.06 -13.98
CA VAL A 416 -6.39 4.66 -14.33
C VAL A 416 -5.85 3.91 -13.11
N LEU A 417 -6.07 2.60 -13.03
CA LEU A 417 -5.43 1.77 -12.01
C LEU A 417 -3.91 1.80 -12.21
N PHE A 418 -3.16 2.12 -11.17
CA PHE A 418 -1.71 2.32 -11.25
C PHE A 418 -0.90 1.25 -10.51
N TYR A 419 -1.31 0.92 -9.29
CA TYR A 419 -0.68 -0.12 -8.48
C TYR A 419 -1.76 -0.87 -7.72
N GLN A 420 -1.80 -2.19 -7.93
CA GLN A 420 -2.75 -3.09 -7.30
C GLN A 420 -2.13 -4.45 -7.06
N CYS A 421 -1.74 -4.69 -5.81
CA CYS A 421 -1.54 -6.03 -5.29
C CYS A 421 -2.94 -6.51 -4.85
N ALA A 422 -3.55 -7.38 -5.64
CA ALA A 422 -4.93 -7.83 -5.46
C ALA A 422 -5.17 -8.39 -4.05
N ASP A 423 -6.24 -7.90 -3.41
CA ASP A 423 -6.63 -8.20 -2.03
C ASP A 423 -5.54 -7.94 -0.96
N ALA A 424 -4.61 -7.01 -1.20
CA ALA A 424 -3.46 -6.76 -0.32
C ALA A 424 -3.46 -5.41 0.43
N ASN A 425 -4.43 -4.52 0.18
CA ASN A 425 -4.48 -3.13 0.66
C ASN A 425 -3.18 -2.35 0.39
N ASN A 426 -3.13 -1.69 -0.77
CA ASN A 426 -1.98 -0.93 -1.27
C ASN A 426 -1.88 0.48 -0.68
N HIS A 427 -1.57 0.53 0.60
CA HIS A 427 -1.61 1.74 1.40
C HIS A 427 -0.49 2.75 1.08
N ALA A 428 -0.79 4.03 1.23
CA ALA A 428 0.08 5.20 1.20
C ALA A 428 1.05 5.28 -0.01
N PRO A 429 0.56 5.70 -1.19
CA PRO A 429 1.45 6.01 -2.29
C PRO A 429 2.27 7.25 -1.98
N ALA A 430 3.54 7.24 -2.40
CA ALA A 430 4.37 8.43 -2.41
C ALA A 430 5.19 8.58 -3.71
N LEU A 431 5.46 9.83 -4.08
CA LEU A 431 6.23 10.18 -5.28
C LEU A 431 7.43 11.06 -4.95
N PHE A 432 8.52 10.87 -5.70
CA PHE A 432 9.71 11.71 -5.61
C PHE A 432 10.40 11.77 -6.97
N VAL A 433 11.01 12.92 -7.31
CA VAL A 433 11.85 13.05 -8.52
C VAL A 433 13.20 13.56 -8.08
N ASP A 434 14.25 12.79 -8.40
CA ASP A 434 15.62 13.19 -8.08
C ASP A 434 16.14 14.29 -9.04
N ARG A 435 17.33 14.81 -8.76
CA ARG A 435 17.98 15.82 -9.62
C ARG A 435 18.32 15.31 -11.02
N GLN A 436 18.37 13.99 -11.23
CA GLN A 436 18.64 13.36 -12.52
C GLN A 436 17.38 13.20 -13.36
N GLY A 437 16.20 13.41 -12.77
CA GLY A 437 14.90 13.21 -13.42
C GLY A 437 14.36 11.78 -13.28
N THR A 438 14.99 10.93 -12.46
CA THR A 438 14.44 9.63 -12.10
C THR A 438 13.23 9.84 -11.21
N ILE A 439 12.13 9.19 -11.56
CA ILE A 439 10.88 9.23 -10.81
C ILE A 439 10.85 8.01 -9.92
N PHE A 440 10.64 8.21 -8.63
CA PHE A 440 10.46 7.17 -7.63
C PHE A 440 8.98 7.10 -7.24
N HIS A 441 8.46 5.88 -7.18
CA HIS A 441 7.18 5.54 -6.60
C HIS A 441 7.43 4.64 -5.40
N PHE A 442 6.93 5.05 -4.25
CA PHE A 442 6.92 4.26 -3.03
C PHE A 442 5.49 3.88 -2.70
N ASN A 443 5.29 2.69 -2.15
CA ASN A 443 3.96 2.27 -1.70
C ASN A 443 4.08 1.32 -0.51
N GLY A 444 3.19 1.44 0.46
CA GLY A 444 2.97 0.41 1.46
C GLY A 444 2.14 -0.74 0.92
N ASN A 445 2.35 -1.93 1.46
CA ASN A 445 1.47 -3.08 1.24
C ASN A 445 1.12 -3.63 2.62
N ARG A 446 -0.16 -3.68 3.03
CA ARG A 446 -0.52 -4.18 4.37
C ARG A 446 -0.55 -5.69 4.46
N ALA A 447 -0.72 -6.40 3.34
CA ALA A 447 -0.64 -7.86 3.33
C ALA A 447 0.81 -8.37 3.51
N MET A 448 1.81 -7.56 3.18
CA MET A 448 3.19 -7.81 3.53
C MET A 448 3.62 -6.96 4.72
N PRO A 449 4.59 -7.41 5.53
CA PRO A 449 5.31 -6.47 6.36
C PRO A 449 6.31 -5.67 5.51
N GLY A 450 5.90 -4.82 4.56
CA GLY A 450 6.83 -3.83 3.99
C GLY A 450 6.24 -2.69 3.15
N SER A 451 7.14 -1.80 2.75
CA SER A 451 6.95 -0.86 1.64
C SER A 451 7.83 -1.25 0.46
N ILE A 452 7.46 -0.80 -0.73
CA ILE A 452 8.18 -1.05 -1.98
C ILE A 452 8.70 0.25 -2.59
N VAL A 453 9.65 0.11 -3.51
CA VAL A 453 10.10 1.18 -4.40
C VAL A 453 10.11 0.71 -5.85
N ARG A 454 9.60 1.56 -6.75
CA ARG A 454 9.66 1.44 -8.21
C ARG A 454 10.25 2.71 -8.80
N THR A 455 10.85 2.61 -9.98
CA THR A 455 11.47 3.74 -10.66
C THR A 455 11.04 3.86 -12.11
N SER A 456 10.98 5.08 -12.63
CA SER A 456 10.76 5.38 -14.04
C SER A 456 11.74 6.46 -14.50
N THR A 457 12.24 6.32 -15.74
CA THR A 457 13.17 7.25 -16.38
C THR A 457 12.63 7.81 -17.71
N ASP A 458 11.38 7.51 -18.04
CA ASP A 458 10.74 7.83 -19.32
C ASP A 458 9.41 8.59 -19.15
N ASN A 459 9.31 9.39 -18.08
CA ASN A 459 8.12 10.16 -17.69
C ASN A 459 6.89 9.29 -17.38
N GLY A 460 7.14 8.18 -16.67
CA GLY A 460 6.11 7.27 -16.17
C GLY A 460 5.51 6.35 -17.23
N GLN A 461 6.13 6.22 -18.42
CA GLN A 461 5.69 5.30 -19.47
C GLN A 461 5.94 3.86 -19.04
N THR A 462 7.15 3.58 -18.54
CA THR A 462 7.52 2.29 -17.98
C THR A 462 8.03 2.45 -16.56
N TRP A 463 7.88 1.38 -15.77
CA TRP A 463 8.32 1.32 -14.39
C TRP A 463 9.13 0.03 -14.18
N SER A 464 10.18 0.13 -13.38
CA SER A 464 10.87 -1.06 -12.87
C SER A 464 9.93 -1.91 -12.02
N HIS A 465 10.23 -3.21 -11.91
CA HIS A 465 9.65 -4.08 -10.89
C HIS A 465 9.86 -3.49 -9.48
N GLY A 466 8.89 -3.72 -8.61
CA GLY A 466 8.89 -3.35 -7.22
C GLY A 466 9.99 -4.09 -6.46
N ARG A 467 10.74 -3.32 -5.67
CA ARG A 467 11.79 -3.84 -4.77
C ARG A 467 11.41 -3.53 -3.33
N PRO A 468 11.76 -4.39 -2.36
CA PRO A 468 11.54 -4.08 -0.95
C PRO A 468 12.31 -2.82 -0.54
N LEU A 469 11.67 -1.96 0.24
CA LEU A 469 12.23 -0.73 0.78
C LEU A 469 12.58 -0.87 2.26
N ASN A 470 11.55 -1.08 3.09
CA ASN A 470 11.65 -1.21 4.54
C ASN A 470 10.43 -1.97 5.08
N ASP A 471 10.39 -2.16 6.38
CA ASP A 471 9.31 -2.80 7.12
C ASP A 471 8.31 -1.79 7.71
N ASP A 472 8.16 -0.58 7.15
CA ASP A 472 7.03 0.30 7.44
C ASP A 472 5.97 0.17 6.33
N ILE A 473 4.74 0.67 6.54
CA ILE A 473 3.62 0.52 5.57
C ILE A 473 3.03 1.85 5.10
N GLN A 474 3.57 2.99 5.52
CA GLN A 474 2.96 4.29 5.22
C GLN A 474 3.98 5.32 4.71
N PRO A 475 4.56 5.13 3.51
CA PRO A 475 5.42 6.14 2.90
C PRO A 475 4.74 7.50 2.89
N SER A 476 5.51 8.56 3.07
CA SER A 476 4.99 9.93 3.18
C SER A 476 5.60 10.86 2.13
N GLU A 477 4.87 11.92 1.79
CA GLU A 477 5.18 12.85 0.67
C GLU A 477 6.32 13.85 0.96
N ALA A 478 7.17 13.55 1.94
CA ALA A 478 8.26 14.40 2.42
C ALA A 478 9.66 13.91 2.03
N ASN A 479 9.72 13.10 0.98
CA ASN A 479 10.97 12.59 0.42
C ASN A 479 11.83 13.73 -0.13
N ILE A 480 13.14 13.69 0.14
CA ILE A 480 14.11 14.69 -0.30
C ILE A 480 15.39 14.06 -0.84
N GLN A 481 16.12 14.81 -1.67
CA GLN A 481 17.53 14.53 -1.97
C GLN A 481 18.40 15.60 -1.31
N THR A 482 19.25 15.18 -0.38
CA THR A 482 20.18 16.04 0.37
C THR A 482 21.26 16.63 -0.52
N GLN A 483 21.93 17.69 -0.08
CA GLN A 483 22.96 18.41 -0.81
C GLN A 483 24.08 17.46 -1.25
N ASP A 484 24.47 16.52 -0.39
CA ASP A 484 25.47 15.48 -0.65
C ASP A 484 24.99 14.33 -1.56
N GLY A 485 23.73 14.37 -2.02
CA GLY A 485 23.19 13.46 -3.03
C GLY A 485 22.43 12.25 -2.50
N ARG A 486 22.37 12.04 -1.17
CA ARG A 486 21.56 10.97 -0.58
C ARG A 486 20.07 11.23 -0.80
N ILE A 487 19.31 10.16 -0.99
CA ILE A 487 17.84 10.23 -1.05
C ILE A 487 17.32 9.78 0.31
N LEU A 488 16.45 10.58 0.92
CA LEU A 488 15.77 10.26 2.17
C LEU A 488 14.29 10.05 1.87
N GLU A 489 13.82 8.85 2.15
CA GLU A 489 12.41 8.49 2.18
C GLU A 489 11.89 8.57 3.60
N THR A 490 10.68 9.11 3.78
CA THR A 490 10.03 9.21 5.09
C THR A 490 8.81 8.31 5.14
N CYS A 491 8.57 7.66 6.27
CA CYS A 491 7.45 6.73 6.45
C CYS A 491 6.82 6.89 7.83
N ASP A 492 5.54 6.57 8.00
CA ASP A 492 4.96 6.46 9.34
C ASP A 492 5.33 5.10 9.94
N SER A 493 5.89 5.15 11.14
CA SER A 493 6.34 4.00 11.91
C SER A 493 5.19 3.03 12.18
N ARG A 494 5.49 1.72 12.08
CA ARG A 494 4.55 0.67 12.51
C ARG A 494 4.36 0.56 14.01
N PHE A 495 5.31 1.06 14.80
CA PHE A 495 5.43 0.72 16.22
C PHE A 495 5.21 1.92 17.14
N ASP A 496 5.54 3.13 16.67
CA ASP A 496 5.35 4.35 17.41
C ASP A 496 4.64 5.39 16.54
N ASN A 497 3.76 6.21 17.10
CA ASN A 497 3.00 7.19 16.31
C ASN A 497 3.91 8.36 15.87
N ALA A 498 4.80 8.07 14.92
CA ALA A 498 6.02 8.80 14.62
C ALA A 498 6.49 8.58 13.18
N GLY A 499 7.36 9.47 12.69
CA GLY A 499 7.99 9.34 11.38
C GLY A 499 9.34 8.65 11.45
N THR A 500 9.63 7.83 10.45
CA THR A 500 10.92 7.16 10.23
C THR A 500 11.59 7.71 8.98
N VAL A 501 12.90 7.46 8.86
CA VAL A 501 13.69 7.82 7.68
C VAL A 501 14.44 6.59 7.15
N THR A 502 14.31 6.36 5.85
CA THR A 502 15.09 5.38 5.08
C THR A 502 15.98 6.11 4.10
N MET A 503 17.26 5.78 4.06
CA MET A 503 18.25 6.47 3.23
C MET A 503 18.78 5.57 2.11
N SER A 504 18.90 6.13 0.91
CA SER A 504 19.73 5.60 -0.17
C SER A 504 20.92 6.53 -0.43
N ALA A 505 22.11 5.94 -0.62
CA ALA A 505 23.35 6.65 -0.94
C ALA A 505 23.85 6.36 -2.37
N ASP A 506 23.11 5.58 -3.15
CA ASP A 506 23.52 5.04 -4.45
C ASP A 506 22.44 5.22 -5.54
N ASN A 507 21.73 6.36 -5.46
CA ASN A 507 20.64 6.74 -6.36
C ASN A 507 19.47 5.74 -6.35
N GLY A 508 19.11 5.23 -5.17
CA GLY A 508 17.93 4.37 -4.97
C GLY A 508 18.13 2.90 -5.32
N GLN A 509 19.37 2.44 -5.49
CA GLN A 509 19.68 1.03 -5.71
C GLN A 509 19.56 0.24 -4.41
N THR A 510 20.10 0.76 -3.30
CA THR A 510 19.98 0.19 -1.96
C THR A 510 19.44 1.20 -0.95
N TRP A 511 18.79 0.68 0.08
CA TRP A 511 18.08 1.46 1.09
C TRP A 511 18.43 0.96 2.49
N THR A 512 18.60 1.88 3.44
CA THR A 512 18.93 1.59 4.83
C THR A 512 18.05 2.42 5.75
N LYS A 513 17.26 1.77 6.60
CA LYS A 513 16.47 2.44 7.64
C LYS A 513 17.41 3.04 8.67
N LEU A 514 17.30 4.35 8.90
CA LEU A 514 18.12 5.09 9.86
C LEU A 514 17.48 5.16 11.24
N SER A 515 16.14 5.16 11.29
CA SER A 515 15.38 5.20 12.54
C SER A 515 15.46 3.86 13.28
N ASP A 516 15.78 3.92 14.57
CA ASP A 516 15.74 2.77 15.48
C ASP A 516 14.41 2.74 16.25
N GLU A 517 13.54 1.82 15.90
CA GLU A 517 12.24 1.64 16.57
C GLU A 517 12.28 0.57 17.68
N THR A 518 13.42 -0.09 17.89
CA THR A 518 13.57 -1.02 19.01
C THR A 518 13.62 -0.28 20.35
N THR A 519 14.04 0.98 20.33
CA THR A 519 14.03 1.89 21.46
C THR A 519 12.87 2.88 21.30
N ARG A 520 11.77 2.65 22.03
CA ARG A 520 10.60 3.52 21.95
C ARG A 520 10.96 4.94 22.39
N SER A 521 10.72 5.92 21.51
CA SER A 521 11.05 7.31 21.77
C SER A 521 10.03 7.95 22.71
N VAL A 522 10.49 8.83 23.60
CA VAL A 522 9.60 9.67 24.41
C VAL A 522 9.64 11.09 23.83
N TYR A 523 8.57 11.49 23.17
CA TYR A 523 8.47 12.78 22.47
C TYR A 523 8.23 13.92 23.46
N VAL A 524 9.31 14.56 23.91
CA VAL A 524 9.29 15.70 24.84
C VAL A 524 10.19 16.80 24.29
N PRO A 525 9.74 18.07 24.22
CA PRO A 525 10.61 19.18 23.83
C PRO A 525 11.91 19.24 24.62
N GLY A 526 13.02 19.48 23.93
CA GLY A 526 14.38 19.51 24.48
C GLY A 526 15.01 18.13 24.74
N LYS A 527 14.30 17.03 24.47
CA LYS A 527 14.86 15.67 24.52
C LYS A 527 15.21 15.16 23.12
N THR A 528 15.98 14.09 23.08
CA THR A 528 16.41 13.41 21.85
C THR A 528 15.83 12.00 21.80
N GLY A 529 15.43 11.55 20.62
CA GLY A 529 15.10 10.15 20.34
C GLY A 529 15.50 9.72 18.93
N SER A 530 15.07 8.53 18.53
CA SER A 530 15.48 7.84 17.30
C SER A 530 14.54 8.04 16.12
N CYS A 531 13.34 8.58 16.36
CA CYS A 531 12.30 8.80 15.36
C CYS A 531 11.87 10.27 15.33
N ILE A 532 11.25 10.71 14.24
CA ILE A 532 10.64 12.04 14.14
C ILE A 532 9.40 12.09 15.02
N ALA A 533 9.22 13.16 15.78
CA ALA A 533 8.02 13.35 16.60
C ALA A 533 6.77 13.56 15.71
N GLY A 534 5.83 12.62 15.77
CA GLY A 534 4.57 12.66 15.01
C GLY A 534 4.66 11.99 13.64
N ILE A 535 3.50 11.74 13.04
CA ILE A 535 3.30 11.07 11.74
C ILE A 535 3.04 12.08 10.61
N HIS A 536 2.95 11.60 9.36
CA HIS A 536 2.72 12.40 8.16
C HIS A 536 3.66 13.60 8.08
N VAL A 537 4.95 13.29 8.18
CA VAL A 537 5.99 14.28 8.39
C VAL A 537 6.19 15.18 7.17
N GLY A 538 6.67 16.40 7.41
CA GLY A 538 7.35 17.22 6.42
C GLY A 538 8.83 17.29 6.78
N LEU A 539 9.73 17.11 5.82
CA LEU A 539 11.18 17.02 6.03
C LEU A 539 11.91 17.93 5.05
N ILE A 540 12.91 18.66 5.54
CA ILE A 540 13.87 19.41 4.73
C ILE A 540 15.29 19.24 5.26
N GLU A 541 16.26 19.53 4.39
CA GLU A 541 17.62 19.81 4.80
C GLU A 541 17.83 21.34 4.88
N ARG A 542 18.38 21.80 6.00
CA ARG A 542 18.78 23.19 6.23
C ARG A 542 20.09 23.51 5.51
N LYS A 543 20.39 24.79 5.33
CA LYS A 543 21.62 25.23 4.65
C LYS A 543 22.89 24.80 5.38
N ASP A 544 22.80 24.56 6.70
CA ASP A 544 23.91 24.05 7.52
C ASP A 544 24.07 22.51 7.45
N GLY A 545 23.24 21.82 6.66
CA GLY A 545 23.25 20.36 6.49
C GLY A 545 22.47 19.61 7.56
N THR A 546 21.88 20.29 8.55
CA THR A 546 21.00 19.63 9.52
C THR A 546 19.65 19.29 8.87
N LEU A 547 19.07 18.15 9.26
CA LEU A 547 17.71 17.82 8.87
C LEU A 547 16.72 18.45 9.85
N TRP A 548 15.61 18.94 9.33
CA TRP A 548 14.52 19.50 10.13
C TRP A 548 13.18 18.98 9.65
N ALA A 549 12.37 18.52 10.60
CA ALA A 549 11.07 17.93 10.32
C ALA A 549 9.95 18.51 11.20
N LEU A 550 8.73 18.47 10.66
CA LEU A 550 7.47 18.74 11.35
C LEU A 550 6.58 17.50 11.24
N GLY A 551 5.81 17.18 12.28
CA GLY A 551 4.92 16.01 12.29
C GLY A 551 3.54 16.30 12.85
N ARG A 552 2.59 15.40 12.62
CA ARG A 552 1.24 15.41 13.21
C ARG A 552 1.20 14.56 14.48
N ILE A 553 0.60 15.07 15.55
CA ILE A 553 0.39 14.32 16.79
C ILE A 553 -1.10 14.10 17.02
N ASP A 554 -1.55 12.86 16.89
CA ASP A 554 -2.94 12.48 17.19
C ASP A 554 -3.18 12.15 18.67
N ARG A 555 -2.11 11.92 19.46
CA ARG A 555 -2.19 11.59 20.89
C ARG A 555 -2.17 12.86 21.75
N GLN A 556 -3.26 13.15 22.45
CA GLN A 556 -3.43 14.41 23.21
C GLN A 556 -2.39 14.61 24.31
N ASN A 557 -2.06 13.55 25.04
CA ASN A 557 -1.05 13.62 26.10
C ASN A 557 0.33 13.99 25.55
N VAL A 558 0.62 13.63 24.29
CA VAL A 558 1.84 14.05 23.60
C VAL A 558 1.66 15.46 23.04
N ALA A 559 0.53 15.77 22.39
CA ALA A 559 0.27 17.09 21.81
C ALA A 559 0.32 18.21 22.87
N ALA A 560 -0.15 17.94 24.09
CA ALA A 560 -0.06 18.87 25.22
C ALA A 560 1.38 19.21 25.61
N LEU A 561 2.33 18.28 25.44
CA LEU A 561 3.76 18.54 25.67
C LEU A 561 4.32 19.55 24.66
N PHE A 562 3.70 19.65 23.49
CA PHE A 562 4.04 20.60 22.42
C PHE A 562 3.09 21.80 22.39
N ASP A 563 2.36 22.10 23.46
CA ASP A 563 1.42 23.24 23.52
C ASP A 563 0.36 23.21 22.40
N HIS A 564 -0.03 22.00 21.98
CA HIS A 564 -0.93 21.76 20.85
C HIS A 564 -0.47 22.41 19.53
N LYS A 565 0.85 22.53 19.35
CA LYS A 565 1.49 22.99 18.12
C LYS A 565 2.15 21.83 17.39
N LEU A 566 2.53 22.04 16.13
CA LEU A 566 3.30 21.03 15.41
C LEU A 566 4.65 20.82 16.11
N PRO A 567 5.03 19.58 16.46
CA PRO A 567 6.36 19.27 16.94
C PRO A 567 7.41 19.53 15.86
N THR A 568 8.57 20.04 16.27
CA THR A 568 9.76 20.09 15.42
C THR A 568 10.72 18.99 15.82
N SER A 569 11.41 18.39 14.85
CA SER A 569 12.50 17.44 15.08
C SER A 569 13.73 17.89 14.30
N VAL A 570 14.88 18.07 14.97
CA VAL A 570 16.16 18.46 14.34
C VAL A 570 17.15 17.31 14.43
N SER A 571 17.79 16.93 13.33
CA SER A 571 18.85 15.93 13.32
C SER A 571 20.16 16.52 12.78
N ALA A 572 21.23 16.37 13.56
CA ALA A 572 22.59 16.75 13.15
C ALA A 572 23.42 15.57 12.64
N ASP A 573 22.91 14.34 12.75
CA ASP A 573 23.60 13.10 12.40
C ASP A 573 22.99 12.40 11.17
N GLY A 574 22.26 13.16 10.36
CA GLY A 574 21.70 12.71 9.09
C GLY A 574 20.45 11.84 9.22
N GLY A 575 19.73 11.93 10.34
CA GLY A 575 18.42 11.29 10.56
C GLY A 575 18.43 10.11 11.54
N LYS A 576 19.55 9.84 12.22
CA LYS A 576 19.66 8.75 13.19
C LYS A 576 19.08 9.15 14.55
N THR A 577 19.30 10.39 14.96
CA THR A 577 18.72 10.96 16.18
C THR A 577 18.10 12.33 15.94
N TRP A 578 17.09 12.65 16.73
CA TRP A 578 16.22 13.80 16.57
C TRP A 578 16.01 14.51 17.89
N THR A 579 16.39 15.79 17.98
CA THR A 579 16.07 16.67 19.11
C THR A 579 14.74 17.37 18.88
N TYR A 580 13.83 17.24 19.85
CA TYR A 580 12.46 17.72 19.73
C TYR A 580 12.30 19.17 20.18
N GLY A 581 11.38 19.90 19.56
CA GLY A 581 11.03 21.27 19.89
C GLY A 581 9.59 21.59 19.50
N VAL A 582 9.19 22.84 19.71
CA VAL A 582 7.82 23.31 19.46
C VAL A 582 7.86 24.35 18.35
N SER A 583 7.06 24.16 17.29
CA SER A 583 6.92 25.17 16.24
C SER A 583 5.99 26.31 16.68
N GLU A 584 5.86 27.36 15.88
CA GLU A 584 4.84 28.39 16.11
C GLU A 584 3.47 28.06 15.48
N PHE A 585 3.38 26.98 14.69
CA PHE A 585 2.17 26.63 13.96
C PHE A 585 1.24 25.76 14.80
N PRO A 586 -0.08 26.00 14.72
CA PRO A 586 -1.08 25.15 15.34
C PRO A 586 -0.90 23.68 14.95
N GLY A 587 -1.16 22.78 15.89
CA GLY A 587 -1.20 21.35 15.64
C GLY A 587 -2.34 21.00 14.69
N ILE A 588 -2.21 19.85 14.03
CA ILE A 588 -3.21 19.29 13.12
C ILE A 588 -3.62 17.89 13.61
N THR A 589 -4.73 17.35 13.10
CA THR A 589 -5.33 16.09 13.55
C THR A 589 -5.60 15.13 12.39
N SER A 590 -6.01 13.90 12.69
CA SER A 590 -6.59 12.97 11.71
C SER A 590 -7.53 13.68 10.72
N GLY A 591 -7.35 13.41 9.42
CA GLY A 591 -7.97 14.17 8.33
C GLY A 591 -7.09 15.29 7.75
N GLN A 592 -5.99 15.65 8.41
CA GLN A 592 -5.04 16.67 7.96
C GLN A 592 -3.62 16.12 7.82
N ARG A 593 -2.91 16.52 6.77
CA ARG A 593 -1.46 16.31 6.59
C ARG A 593 -0.82 17.61 6.12
N LEU A 594 0.39 17.92 6.60
CA LEU A 594 1.15 19.09 6.17
C LEU A 594 2.07 18.76 4.98
N THR A 595 2.63 19.78 4.33
CA THR A 595 3.76 19.61 3.41
C THR A 595 4.79 20.72 3.63
N LEU A 596 6.08 20.36 3.61
CA LEU A 596 7.20 21.26 3.87
C LEU A 596 8.26 21.05 2.79
N LYS A 597 8.63 22.12 2.05
CA LYS A 597 9.60 22.04 0.95
C LYS A 597 10.52 23.25 0.90
N ARG A 598 11.73 23.06 0.40
CA ARG A 598 12.60 24.17 -0.04
C ARG A 598 12.28 24.47 -1.50
N LEU A 599 11.87 25.70 -1.78
CA LEU A 599 11.63 26.17 -3.14
C LEU A 599 12.97 26.42 -3.86
N LYS A 600 12.97 26.30 -5.19
CA LYS A 600 14.13 26.56 -6.07
C LYS A 600 14.68 27.98 -5.90
N GLU A 601 13.81 28.93 -5.57
CA GLU A 601 14.15 30.32 -5.30
C GLU A 601 14.86 30.51 -3.93
N GLY A 602 14.89 29.47 -3.10
CA GLY A 602 15.59 29.46 -1.80
C GLY A 602 14.71 29.35 -0.54
N PRO A 603 13.54 30.01 -0.42
CA PRO A 603 12.77 29.98 0.82
C PRO A 603 12.15 28.60 1.07
N LEU A 604 11.88 28.31 2.35
CA LEU A 604 11.05 27.20 2.75
C LEU A 604 9.57 27.57 2.56
N LEU A 605 8.78 26.63 2.06
CA LEU A 605 7.33 26.68 2.00
C LEU A 605 6.76 25.62 2.94
N LEU A 606 5.93 26.05 3.88
CA LEU A 606 5.08 25.18 4.68
C LEU A 606 3.63 25.39 4.25
N CYS A 607 2.93 24.30 3.90
CA CYS A 607 1.48 24.30 3.82
C CYS A 607 0.90 23.43 4.95
N THR A 608 -0.02 24.01 5.71
CA THR A 608 -0.66 23.40 6.89
C THR A 608 -2.03 24.05 7.12
N PHE A 609 -2.66 23.82 8.27
CA PHE A 609 -3.98 24.35 8.62
C PHE A 609 -3.91 25.30 9.81
N THR A 610 -4.88 26.21 9.92
CA THR A 610 -4.98 27.16 11.04
C THR A 610 -5.38 26.51 12.36
N ASP A 611 -6.00 25.34 12.30
CA ASP A 611 -6.62 24.68 13.45
C ASP A 611 -6.61 23.15 13.30
N ASP A 612 -6.55 22.46 14.43
CA ASP A 612 -7.01 21.08 14.51
C ASP A 612 -8.54 21.03 14.49
N LEU A 613 -9.10 19.93 13.98
CA LEU A 613 -10.55 19.74 13.82
C LEU A 613 -11.19 18.78 14.82
N ALA A 614 -10.51 18.34 15.88
CA ALA A 614 -11.01 17.27 16.73
C ALA A 614 -11.44 17.78 18.11
N HIS A 615 -12.68 17.46 18.50
CA HIS A 615 -13.05 17.41 19.92
C HIS A 615 -12.45 16.16 20.54
N ARG A 616 -11.90 16.29 21.75
CA ARG A 616 -11.28 15.18 22.48
C ARG A 616 -11.70 15.20 23.94
N ASP A 617 -11.88 14.01 24.53
CA ASP A 617 -12.10 13.89 25.97
C ASP A 617 -10.80 14.06 26.78
N ALA A 618 -10.90 13.97 28.11
CA ALA A 618 -9.76 14.10 29.02
C ALA A 618 -8.67 13.01 28.84
N SER A 619 -8.99 11.89 28.16
CA SER A 619 -8.03 10.84 27.81
C SER A 619 -7.33 11.09 26.47
N GLY A 620 -7.82 12.06 25.69
CA GLY A 620 -7.32 12.39 24.36
C GLY A 620 -8.01 11.66 23.21
N LYS A 621 -9.00 10.83 23.50
CA LYS A 621 -9.82 10.14 22.49
C LYS A 621 -10.66 11.17 21.74
N VAL A 622 -10.70 11.07 20.41
CA VAL A 622 -11.59 11.89 19.57
C VAL A 622 -13.04 11.59 19.93
N THR A 623 -13.78 12.63 20.31
CA THR A 623 -15.20 12.55 20.68
C THR A 623 -16.13 13.18 19.64
N GLY A 624 -15.56 13.89 18.66
CA GLY A 624 -16.29 14.49 17.56
C GLY A 624 -15.40 15.43 16.74
N ALA A 625 -15.97 16.01 15.69
CA ALA A 625 -15.32 17.08 14.92
C ALA A 625 -15.74 18.45 15.48
N LYS A 626 -14.80 19.39 15.51
CA LYS A 626 -15.10 20.80 15.76
C LYS A 626 -15.97 21.34 14.63
N LYS A 627 -16.94 22.17 14.99
CA LYS A 627 -17.75 22.95 14.07
C LYS A 627 -16.98 24.19 13.61
N PRO A 628 -17.32 24.76 12.44
CA PRO A 628 -16.63 25.94 11.91
C PRO A 628 -16.59 27.13 12.89
N ASP A 629 -17.63 27.34 13.70
CA ASP A 629 -17.73 28.41 14.70
C ASP A 629 -16.86 28.18 15.94
N GLU A 630 -16.31 26.97 16.12
CA GLU A 630 -15.39 26.63 17.21
C GLU A 630 -13.91 26.81 16.82
N LEU A 631 -13.63 27.10 15.55
CA LEU A 631 -12.27 27.31 15.03
C LEU A 631 -11.75 28.68 15.47
N LYS A 632 -10.47 28.72 15.87
CA LYS A 632 -9.81 29.96 16.30
C LYS A 632 -9.32 30.76 15.10
N GLY A 633 -8.90 30.08 14.04
CA GLY A 633 -8.29 30.71 12.87
C GLY A 633 -6.92 31.32 13.19
N MET A 634 -6.37 32.03 12.21
CA MET A 634 -5.12 32.78 12.35
C MET A 634 -5.26 34.18 11.73
N ALA A 635 -4.53 35.15 12.25
CA ALA A 635 -4.47 36.48 11.67
C ALA A 635 -3.56 36.51 10.44
N PHE A 636 -4.08 36.99 9.32
CA PHE A 636 -3.37 37.13 8.04
C PHE A 636 -3.31 38.58 7.60
N ARG A 637 -2.13 39.01 7.14
CA ARG A 637 -1.93 40.29 6.48
C ARG A 637 -2.58 40.24 5.10
N GLN A 638 -3.39 41.24 4.78
CA GLN A 638 -4.01 41.43 3.48
C GLN A 638 -3.09 42.28 2.58
N PRO A 639 -3.26 42.27 1.24
CA PRO A 639 -2.47 43.11 0.34
C PRO A 639 -2.56 44.62 0.62
N ASP A 640 -3.65 45.08 1.24
CA ASP A 640 -3.83 46.48 1.66
C ASP A 640 -3.17 46.81 3.02
N GLY A 641 -2.51 45.83 3.66
CA GLY A 641 -1.84 45.96 4.95
C GLY A 641 -2.74 45.73 6.17
N THR A 642 -4.04 45.52 6.00
CA THR A 642 -4.95 45.18 7.11
C THR A 642 -4.74 43.75 7.61
N MET A 643 -5.14 43.49 8.86
CA MET A 643 -5.14 42.13 9.42
C MET A 643 -6.56 41.58 9.41
N LYS A 644 -6.74 40.35 8.93
CA LYS A 644 -8.01 39.61 8.99
C LYS A 644 -7.79 38.20 9.51
N THR A 645 -8.71 37.72 10.33
CA THR A 645 -8.73 36.31 10.73
C THR A 645 -9.17 35.46 9.54
N GLY A 646 -8.42 34.42 9.23
CA GLY A 646 -8.75 33.41 8.24
C GLY A 646 -8.69 32.01 8.83
N TYR A 647 -9.31 31.05 8.13
CA TYR A 647 -9.56 29.70 8.60
C TYR A 647 -9.24 28.67 7.51
N GLY A 648 -8.53 27.59 7.87
CA GLY A 648 -8.23 26.46 6.99
C GLY A 648 -6.81 26.45 6.44
N LEU A 649 -6.66 25.98 5.20
CA LEU A 649 -5.39 25.75 4.52
C LEU A 649 -4.60 27.06 4.34
N LEU A 650 -3.38 27.07 4.85
CA LEU A 650 -2.45 28.19 4.77
C LEU A 650 -1.14 27.77 4.10
N ALA A 651 -0.48 28.74 3.49
CA ALA A 651 0.89 28.68 3.02
C ALA A 651 1.74 29.73 3.76
N ALA A 652 2.91 29.32 4.26
CA ALA A 652 3.85 30.20 4.95
C ALA A 652 5.25 30.07 4.33
N LEU A 653 5.98 31.19 4.27
CA LEU A 653 7.36 31.22 3.77
C LEU A 653 8.36 31.60 4.86
N SER A 654 9.49 30.90 4.88
CA SER A 654 10.65 31.24 5.70
C SER A 654 11.89 31.42 4.84
N TYR A 655 12.64 32.51 5.09
CA TYR A 655 13.87 32.85 4.37
C TYR A 655 15.14 32.51 5.18
N ASP A 656 14.96 32.11 6.43
CA ASP A 656 16.00 31.86 7.45
C ASP A 656 15.90 30.42 8.02
N ASP A 657 15.55 29.47 7.16
CA ASP A 657 15.50 28.03 7.46
C ASP A 657 14.59 27.64 8.65
N GLY A 658 13.46 28.34 8.74
CA GLY A 658 12.35 28.04 9.65
C GLY A 658 12.41 28.81 10.98
N ALA A 659 13.36 29.75 11.14
CA ALA A 659 13.45 30.58 12.34
C ALA A 659 12.34 31.65 12.39
N THR A 660 12.00 32.26 11.26
CA THR A 660 10.88 33.20 11.13
C THR A 660 10.04 32.93 9.88
N TRP A 661 8.77 33.31 9.94
CA TRP A 661 7.78 33.09 8.87
C TRP A 661 7.08 34.41 8.49
N PRO A 662 7.80 35.34 7.83
CA PRO A 662 7.31 36.69 7.56
C PRO A 662 6.14 36.74 6.57
N VAL A 663 5.97 35.71 5.73
CA VAL A 663 4.86 35.61 4.78
C VAL A 663 3.92 34.50 5.24
N ARG A 664 2.65 34.82 5.43
CA ARG A 664 1.58 33.87 5.70
C ARG A 664 0.37 34.25 4.87
N ARG A 665 -0.15 33.30 4.11
CA ARG A 665 -1.27 33.53 3.21
C ARG A 665 -2.26 32.37 3.31
N LEU A 666 -3.54 32.69 3.35
CA LEU A 666 -4.60 31.70 3.21
C LEU A 666 -4.64 31.20 1.76
N VAL A 667 -4.74 29.89 1.54
CA VAL A 667 -4.75 29.31 0.19
C VAL A 667 -6.17 29.40 -0.38
N THR A 668 -6.50 30.59 -0.85
CA THR A 668 -7.76 30.89 -1.54
C THR A 668 -7.49 31.91 -2.65
N PRO A 669 -8.04 31.72 -3.86
CA PRO A 669 -7.97 32.73 -4.92
C PRO A 669 -8.95 33.90 -4.71
N VAL A 670 -9.92 33.76 -3.80
CA VAL A 670 -11.08 34.66 -3.73
C VAL A 670 -10.71 35.95 -3.00
N ALA A 671 -10.85 37.09 -3.68
CA ALA A 671 -10.63 38.39 -3.06
C ALA A 671 -11.84 38.84 -2.22
N PRO A 672 -11.68 39.75 -1.25
CA PRO A 672 -12.80 40.31 -0.49
C PRO A 672 -13.89 40.89 -1.40
N GLY A 673 -15.13 40.43 -1.24
CA GLY A 673 -16.28 40.88 -2.05
C GLY A 673 -16.49 40.10 -3.34
N GLU A 674 -15.59 39.18 -3.70
CA GLU A 674 -15.82 38.24 -4.80
C GLU A 674 -16.71 37.07 -4.37
N LYS A 675 -17.30 36.40 -5.36
CA LYS A 675 -18.14 35.23 -5.13
C LYS A 675 -17.29 34.06 -4.63
N ALA A 676 -17.77 33.38 -3.60
CA ALA A 676 -17.15 32.16 -3.12
C ALA A 676 -17.02 31.10 -4.23
N LEU A 677 -15.92 30.35 -4.21
CA LEU A 677 -15.63 29.30 -5.20
C LEU A 677 -15.97 27.92 -4.64
N PRO A 678 -16.57 27.03 -5.44
CA PRO A 678 -16.81 25.66 -5.02
C PRO A 678 -15.50 24.87 -4.92
N ALA A 679 -15.40 24.03 -3.91
CA ALA A 679 -14.35 23.03 -3.73
C ALA A 679 -14.95 21.75 -3.12
N GLN A 680 -14.14 20.72 -2.93
CA GLN A 680 -14.58 19.48 -2.30
C GLN A 680 -13.88 19.21 -0.97
N SER A 681 -14.60 18.74 0.05
CA SER A 681 -13.98 18.15 1.24
C SER A 681 -13.37 16.78 0.92
N THR A 682 -12.54 16.25 1.81
CA THR A 682 -11.88 14.93 1.65
C THR A 682 -12.83 13.80 1.25
N ASP A 683 -14.04 13.78 1.82
CA ASP A 683 -15.11 12.81 1.56
C ASP A 683 -15.91 13.06 0.27
N GLY A 684 -15.55 14.10 -0.51
CA GLY A 684 -16.22 14.48 -1.74
C GLY A 684 -17.42 15.42 -1.55
N GLY A 685 -17.74 15.79 -0.31
CA GLY A 685 -18.75 16.79 0.02
C GLY A 685 -18.44 18.16 -0.58
N SER A 686 -19.48 18.97 -0.84
CA SER A 686 -19.29 20.31 -1.38
C SER A 686 -18.93 21.31 -0.28
N ILE A 687 -17.87 22.06 -0.48
CA ILE A 687 -17.46 23.19 0.37
C ILE A 687 -17.33 24.46 -0.49
N SER A 688 -17.23 25.62 0.15
CA SER A 688 -17.07 26.91 -0.53
C SER A 688 -15.88 27.66 0.07
N LEU A 689 -14.99 28.14 -0.79
CA LEU A 689 -13.84 28.95 -0.43
C LEU A 689 -14.20 30.42 -0.60
N ASP A 690 -13.82 31.25 0.35
CA ASP A 690 -13.97 32.71 0.28
C ASP A 690 -12.68 33.43 0.70
N ALA A 691 -12.73 34.76 0.88
CA ALA A 691 -11.57 35.56 1.23
C ALA A 691 -11.00 35.29 2.65
N THR A 692 -11.74 34.57 3.49
CA THR A 692 -11.42 34.24 4.88
C THR A 692 -11.48 32.73 5.19
N HIS A 693 -12.05 31.92 4.31
CA HIS A 693 -12.18 30.46 4.49
C HIS A 693 -11.54 29.71 3.33
N ALA A 694 -10.51 28.92 3.64
CA ALA A 694 -9.94 27.91 2.76
C ALA A 694 -10.37 26.50 3.22
N GLU A 695 -9.80 25.46 2.60
CA GLU A 695 -10.07 24.07 3.00
C GLU A 695 -9.70 23.81 4.46
N LEU A 696 -10.63 23.25 5.23
CA LEU A 696 -10.39 22.97 6.65
C LEU A 696 -9.55 21.70 6.86
N ASN A 697 -9.63 20.75 5.94
CA ASN A 697 -8.96 19.46 6.00
C ASN A 697 -8.53 18.95 4.63
N GLY A 698 -7.72 17.90 4.66
CA GLY A 698 -7.16 17.29 3.48
C GLY A 698 -5.76 16.76 3.76
N TYR A 699 -5.41 15.69 3.06
CA TYR A 699 -4.05 15.20 3.06
C TYR A 699 -3.28 15.98 2.01
N LEU A 700 -2.39 16.86 2.45
CA LEU A 700 -1.65 17.73 1.54
C LEU A 700 -0.48 16.99 0.90
N ALA A 701 -0.22 17.26 -0.37
CA ALA A 701 1.02 16.92 -1.04
C ALA A 701 1.43 18.08 -1.95
N SER A 702 2.73 18.29 -2.13
CA SER A 702 3.20 19.37 -3.01
C SER A 702 4.46 19.01 -3.76
N CYS A 703 4.72 19.71 -4.86
CA CYS A 703 5.99 19.70 -5.56
C CYS A 703 6.19 21.04 -6.27
N GLN A 704 7.40 21.30 -6.75
CA GLN A 704 7.68 22.45 -7.61
C GLN A 704 8.09 21.96 -8.99
N GLY A 705 7.36 22.39 -10.01
CA GLY A 705 7.58 21.98 -11.39
C GLY A 705 8.91 22.49 -11.96
N PRO A 706 9.39 21.91 -13.08
CA PRO A 706 10.55 22.44 -13.83
C PRO A 706 10.43 23.94 -14.15
N ASP A 707 9.21 24.40 -14.43
CA ASP A 707 8.85 25.80 -14.73
C ASP A 707 8.82 26.74 -13.51
N GLY A 708 9.12 26.24 -12.32
CA GLY A 708 9.14 27.01 -11.07
C GLY A 708 7.78 27.18 -10.40
N ARG A 709 6.67 26.75 -11.02
CA ARG A 709 5.35 26.81 -10.36
C ARG A 709 5.27 25.80 -9.22
N ILE A 710 4.54 26.17 -8.19
CA ILE A 710 4.27 25.35 -7.00
C ILE A 710 2.94 24.66 -7.22
N HIS A 711 2.95 23.34 -7.14
CA HIS A 711 1.78 22.47 -7.27
C HIS A 711 1.43 21.98 -5.88
N LEU A 712 0.22 22.28 -5.41
CA LEU A 712 -0.29 21.86 -4.12
C LEU A 712 -1.60 21.11 -4.35
N ILE A 713 -1.74 19.95 -3.73
CA ILE A 713 -3.01 19.23 -3.68
C ILE A 713 -3.43 19.01 -2.24
N SER A 714 -4.74 19.04 -2.02
CA SER A 714 -5.39 18.35 -0.91
C SER A 714 -5.95 17.02 -1.42
N SER A 715 -6.67 16.28 -0.59
CA SER A 715 -7.29 15.00 -0.97
C SER A 715 -8.24 15.05 -2.17
N ARG A 716 -8.79 16.23 -2.52
CA ARG A 716 -9.73 16.37 -3.66
C ARG A 716 -9.46 17.58 -4.56
N ASN A 717 -8.70 18.56 -4.10
CA ASN A 717 -8.50 19.82 -4.82
C ASN A 717 -7.04 20.01 -5.23
N TYR A 718 -6.83 20.60 -6.41
CA TYR A 718 -5.54 20.94 -6.98
C TYR A 718 -5.41 22.45 -7.17
N TYR A 719 -4.27 22.98 -6.71
CA TYR A 719 -3.88 24.38 -6.80
C TYR A 719 -2.51 24.51 -7.45
N VAL A 720 -2.34 25.62 -8.17
CA VAL A 720 -1.06 26.02 -8.73
C VAL A 720 -0.84 27.49 -8.45
N PHE A 721 0.31 27.83 -7.91
CA PHE A 721 0.69 29.23 -7.67
C PHE A 721 2.20 29.40 -7.75
N ASN A 722 2.68 30.63 -7.66
CA ASN A 722 4.11 30.92 -7.63
C ASN A 722 4.53 31.74 -6.41
N LEU A 723 5.85 31.89 -6.23
CA LEU A 723 6.42 32.67 -5.13
C LEU A 723 5.92 34.13 -5.15
N ALA A 724 5.87 34.76 -6.33
CA ALA A 724 5.40 36.14 -6.48
C ALA A 724 3.97 36.35 -5.94
N TRP A 725 3.08 35.36 -6.10
CA TRP A 725 1.74 35.40 -5.50
C TRP A 725 1.81 35.31 -3.98
N LEU A 726 2.58 34.40 -3.41
CA LEU A 726 2.73 34.30 -1.95
C LEU A 726 3.26 35.61 -1.35
N GLU A 727 4.23 36.27 -2.01
CA GLU A 727 4.87 37.48 -1.50
C GLU A 727 4.02 38.77 -1.59
N GLN A 728 2.84 38.76 -2.23
CA GLN A 728 1.98 39.96 -2.26
C GLN A 728 1.49 40.40 -0.86
N VAL A 729 1.60 39.52 0.15
CA VAL A 729 1.20 39.80 1.54
C VAL A 729 2.40 39.96 2.49
N LYS A 730 3.62 40.03 1.94
CA LYS A 730 4.86 40.21 2.70
C LYS A 730 4.89 41.50 3.52
#